data_AF-A0A517WMR3-F1
#
_entry.id   AF-A0A517WMR3-F1
#
_cell.length_a   1.000
_cell.length_b   1.000
_cell.length_c   1.000
_cell.angle_alpha   90.00
_cell.angle_beta   90.00
_cell.angle_gamma   90.00
#
_symmetry.space_group_name_H-M   'P 1'
#
loop_
_entity.id
_entity.type
_entity.pdbx_description
1 polymer ?
#
loop_
_entity_poly.entity_id
_entity_poly.type
_entity_poly.pdbx_seq_one_letter_code
_entity_poly.pdbx_strand_id
1 'polypeptide(L)'
;MRFPSLLLALLLLVPFPSFVAAQTLNLPDPLPGTAPLKLSVPLDEHMVAGIDAYALRALAESPQLRPPKWNYDFASHAAFIESIKDNRARFKTIIGAVDPRVSGPGFELLSTTEKSSVLAVDGDSKFKIHAVRWQVLDGMTATGLLLQPTGDIQARVVALPDADWTPEMFVGLKPGVPKSAQIPLALAARGIQVVIPTLISRAAQHSGHAEVFFTNQPHREFIYRMAFEMGRHVIGYEVQKVMAAVDQFERLDKQEGRILPVGVVGVGEGGLLALFSGAADYRIQATWVAGYFQQREDVWQEPIYRNVWSQLTEFGDAEIAAMIAPRSCVIEACAVPVVKGPPAPQKGQRASAAPGVIEIAKPVSVKAEFERALPVFEQLGLQRNLSLVFSDGGTGPAGSGKALADFLFGLRIRQNRKMIPPVVLQPTADGIQVDPAARQEQQFNEMNAFTQELLNRSARYRDAEWQPGKYTSVALWEKDADRLRNKVYDELIGRLPASEQAVPLNVKTRKVLDEDQYVGYEVMLDVQPDIVAGGILLIPRDLKPGERRPVVVCQHGLEGTPMDTIQAEDRAFAAYKNFSAQLVKRGLIVYAPQNPYKGRDRFRTLQRKSNPMQRSLYSYIIPQHERTLEWLSGLPFVDEQRIGFYGLSYGGKTAVRVPPFVKQYVFSICSGDFNEWVRKNADSAHRYSYVFHGEYEIFEWNMGHVANYAELSYLMAPRPFMVERGHNDGVAPDEWVAAEYAKVRRFYTQMGIGDRTEIEYFNGPHTINGQGTFDFIFRHLDWKPTLSK
;
A
#
# COMPACT_ATOMS: atom_id res chain seq x y z
N MET A 1 -20.71 -94.40 64.45
CA MET A 1 -20.11 -93.06 64.52
C MET A 1 -19.37 -92.83 63.22
N ARG A 2 -19.86 -91.90 62.39
CA ARG A 2 -19.36 -91.60 61.05
C ARG A 2 -18.44 -90.36 61.14
N PHE A 3 -17.24 -90.47 60.61
CA PHE A 3 -16.50 -89.32 60.05
C PHE A 3 -16.75 -89.30 58.54
N PRO A 4 -16.95 -88.10 57.95
CA PRO A 4 -16.04 -87.72 56.86
C PRO A 4 -15.70 -86.21 56.77
N SER A 5 -14.50 -85.97 56.24
CA SER A 5 -14.10 -84.96 55.25
C SER A 5 -14.20 -83.44 55.56
N LEU A 6 -13.03 -82.79 55.61
CA LEU A 6 -12.86 -81.35 55.39
C LEU A 6 -12.78 -81.06 53.89
N LEU A 7 -13.56 -80.07 53.42
CA LEU A 7 -13.47 -79.47 52.09
C LEU A 7 -13.16 -77.97 52.25
N LEU A 8 -12.08 -77.54 51.59
CA LEU A 8 -11.58 -76.16 51.56
C LEU A 8 -12.45 -75.34 50.58
N ALA A 9 -12.95 -74.17 51.00
CA ALA A 9 -13.61 -73.21 50.10
C ALA A 9 -12.89 -71.86 50.18
N LEU A 10 -12.26 -71.48 49.06
CA LEU A 10 -11.67 -70.16 48.80
C LEU A 10 -12.79 -69.16 48.50
N LEU A 11 -12.90 -68.08 49.26
CA LEU A 11 -13.78 -66.93 48.97
C LEU A 11 -12.97 -65.87 48.19
N LEU A 12 -13.27 -65.73 46.91
CA LEU A 12 -12.79 -64.64 46.05
C LEU A 12 -13.59 -63.36 46.33
N LEU A 13 -12.89 -62.33 46.82
CA LEU A 13 -13.36 -60.94 46.87
C LEU A 13 -13.40 -60.36 45.45
N VAL A 14 -14.59 -60.02 44.96
CA VAL A 14 -14.79 -59.21 43.76
C VAL A 14 -14.84 -57.74 44.18
N PRO A 15 -13.92 -56.86 43.73
CA PRO A 15 -14.08 -55.43 43.94
C PRO A 15 -15.11 -54.89 42.93
N PHE A 16 -16.17 -54.25 43.44
CA PHE A 16 -17.03 -53.39 42.64
C PHE A 16 -16.20 -52.23 42.06
N PRO A 17 -16.28 -51.92 40.76
CA PRO A 17 -15.67 -50.71 40.23
C PRO A 17 -16.45 -49.51 40.76
N SER A 18 -15.84 -48.77 41.68
CA SER A 18 -16.30 -47.44 42.05
C SER A 18 -16.35 -46.57 40.79
N PHE A 19 -17.56 -46.12 40.41
CA PHE A 19 -17.74 -45.05 39.45
C PHE A 19 -17.05 -43.79 40.00
N VAL A 20 -15.79 -43.57 39.62
CA VAL A 20 -15.19 -42.25 39.73
C VAL A 20 -15.93 -41.39 38.71
N ALA A 21 -16.90 -40.59 39.18
CA ALA A 21 -17.47 -39.52 38.39
C ALA A 21 -16.30 -38.72 37.81
N ALA A 22 -16.17 -38.70 36.48
CA ALA A 22 -15.15 -37.91 35.82
C ALA A 22 -15.35 -36.44 36.24
N GLN A 23 -14.48 -35.92 37.11
CA GLN A 23 -14.53 -34.52 37.50
C GLN A 23 -14.15 -33.70 36.27
N THR A 24 -15.15 -33.07 35.65
CA THR A 24 -14.96 -32.10 34.57
C THR A 24 -14.18 -30.89 35.09
N LEU A 25 -13.30 -30.31 34.26
CA LEU A 25 -12.53 -29.12 34.64
C LEU A 25 -13.49 -27.97 35.03
N ASN A 26 -13.33 -27.41 36.24
CA ASN A 26 -14.11 -26.24 36.65
C ASN A 26 -13.56 -24.98 35.96
N LEU A 27 -14.41 -24.32 35.16
CA LEU A 27 -14.06 -23.14 34.36
C LEU A 27 -14.80 -21.88 34.92
N PRO A 28 -14.19 -21.17 35.89
CA PRO A 28 -14.77 -19.96 36.50
C PRO A 28 -14.76 -18.75 35.55
N ASP A 29 -15.37 -17.64 35.97
CA ASP A 29 -15.31 -16.35 35.28
C ASP A 29 -14.65 -15.31 36.20
N PRO A 30 -13.47 -14.75 35.85
CA PRO A 30 -12.69 -14.96 34.63
C PRO A 30 -11.99 -16.34 34.59
N LEU A 31 -11.42 -16.68 33.43
CA LEU A 31 -10.59 -17.88 33.25
C LEU A 31 -9.41 -17.89 34.26
N PRO A 32 -9.05 -19.03 34.87
CA PRO A 32 -7.95 -19.10 35.85
C PRO A 32 -6.65 -18.50 35.31
N GLY A 33 -5.97 -17.71 36.14
CA GLY A 33 -4.72 -17.04 35.76
C GLY A 33 -4.89 -15.75 34.94
N THR A 34 -6.12 -15.25 34.77
CA THR A 34 -6.40 -14.02 34.03
C THR A 34 -7.16 -13.00 34.88
N ALA A 35 -7.07 -11.72 34.51
CA ALA A 35 -7.87 -10.66 35.13
C ALA A 35 -9.27 -10.56 34.48
N PRO A 36 -10.28 -9.96 35.14
CA PRO A 36 -11.57 -9.71 34.51
C PRO A 36 -11.48 -8.73 33.33
N LEU A 37 -12.05 -9.08 32.18
CA LEU A 37 -12.14 -8.20 31.02
C LEU A 37 -13.30 -7.21 31.18
N LYS A 38 -12.96 -5.93 31.26
CA LYS A 38 -13.91 -4.81 31.30
C LYS A 38 -13.61 -3.85 30.15
N LEU A 39 -14.47 -3.83 29.14
CA LEU A 39 -14.41 -2.90 28.01
C LEU A 39 -15.73 -2.11 27.94
N SER A 40 -15.62 -0.80 27.66
CA SER A 40 -16.77 0.09 27.47
C SER A 40 -17.31 0.06 26.03
N VAL A 41 -16.58 -0.56 25.12
CA VAL A 41 -16.92 -0.72 23.69
C VAL A 41 -16.60 -2.16 23.25
N PRO A 42 -17.12 -2.63 22.10
CA PRO A 42 -16.73 -3.92 21.54
C PRO A 42 -15.21 -4.04 21.32
N LEU A 43 -14.68 -5.26 21.41
CA LEU A 43 -13.25 -5.52 21.24
C LEU A 43 -12.71 -5.04 19.88
N ASP A 44 -13.49 -5.21 18.81
CA ASP A 44 -13.09 -4.76 17.47
C ASP A 44 -12.89 -3.24 17.40
N GLU A 45 -13.78 -2.48 18.04
CA GLU A 45 -13.65 -1.02 18.13
C GLU A 45 -12.47 -0.59 18.99
N HIS A 46 -12.25 -1.27 20.12
CA HIS A 46 -11.11 -1.00 21.00
C HIS A 46 -9.77 -1.27 20.29
N MET A 47 -9.68 -2.39 19.57
CA MET A 47 -8.49 -2.77 18.80
C MET A 47 -8.19 -1.78 17.68
N VAL A 48 -9.19 -1.41 16.88
CA VAL A 48 -9.00 -0.44 15.78
C VAL A 48 -8.58 0.93 16.34
N ALA A 49 -9.19 1.40 17.44
CA ALA A 49 -8.82 2.67 18.07
C ALA A 49 -7.39 2.66 18.65
N GLY A 50 -6.95 1.54 19.23
CA GLY A 50 -5.59 1.39 19.75
C GLY A 50 -4.53 1.43 18.64
N ILE A 51 -4.74 0.68 17.55
CA ILE A 51 -3.84 0.72 16.39
C ILE A 51 -3.84 2.11 15.74
N ASP A 52 -4.99 2.78 15.69
CA ASP A 52 -5.10 4.16 15.19
C ASP A 52 -4.24 5.14 15.99
N ALA A 53 -4.38 5.11 17.32
CA ALA A 53 -3.59 5.94 18.23
C ALA A 53 -2.09 5.69 18.08
N TYR A 54 -1.69 4.42 17.97
CA TYR A 54 -0.30 4.04 17.71
C TYR A 54 0.21 4.60 16.37
N ALA A 55 -0.57 4.44 15.30
CA ALA A 55 -0.18 4.90 13.97
C ALA A 55 -0.04 6.43 13.91
N LEU A 56 -0.97 7.16 14.52
CA LEU A 56 -0.93 8.62 14.63
C LEU A 56 0.28 9.11 15.43
N ARG A 57 0.59 8.48 16.56
CA ARG A 57 1.79 8.80 17.33
C ARG A 57 3.07 8.57 16.53
N ALA A 58 3.17 7.41 15.86
CA ALA A 58 4.33 7.10 15.03
C ALA A 58 4.54 8.09 13.88
N LEU A 59 3.46 8.60 13.27
CA LEU A 59 3.52 9.67 12.26
C LEU A 59 4.04 10.96 12.89
N ALA A 60 3.48 11.39 14.03
CA ALA A 60 3.90 12.60 14.74
C ALA A 60 5.37 12.56 15.21
N GLU A 61 5.88 11.39 15.58
CA GLU A 61 7.28 11.18 15.98
C GLU A 61 8.24 11.10 14.79
N SER A 62 7.74 10.79 13.59
CA SER A 62 8.58 10.50 12.42
C SER A 62 9.60 11.60 12.06
N PRO A 63 9.33 12.92 12.18
CA PRO A 63 10.35 13.96 11.93
C PRO A 63 11.61 13.83 12.79
N GLN A 64 11.47 13.31 14.02
CA GLN A 64 12.60 13.14 14.96
C GLN A 64 13.43 11.90 14.61
N LEU A 65 12.84 10.93 13.91
CA LEU A 65 13.48 9.66 13.54
C LEU A 65 14.24 9.72 12.20
N ARG A 66 13.96 10.73 11.36
CA ARG A 66 14.59 10.89 10.04
C ARG A 66 16.07 11.32 10.09
N PRO A 67 16.51 12.31 10.91
CA PRO A 67 17.87 12.85 10.81
C PRO A 67 19.00 11.80 10.88
N PRO A 68 18.95 10.75 11.73
CA PRO A 68 19.97 9.69 11.73
C PRO A 68 20.06 8.86 10.44
N LYS A 69 19.09 8.99 9.52
CA LYS A 69 19.08 8.34 8.19
C LYS A 69 19.80 9.16 7.12
N TRP A 70 20.30 10.34 7.48
CA TRP A 70 20.99 11.28 6.60
C TRP A 70 22.41 11.52 7.09
N ASN A 71 23.39 11.11 6.29
CA ASN A 71 24.81 11.27 6.61
C ASN A 71 25.40 12.41 5.77
N TYR A 72 24.90 13.64 5.96
CA TYR A 72 25.33 14.79 5.17
C TYR A 72 26.84 15.06 5.32
N ASP A 73 27.55 15.14 4.20
CA ASP A 73 28.91 15.64 4.16
C ASP A 73 28.94 17.08 3.61
N PHE A 74 29.23 18.04 4.49
CA PHE A 74 29.27 19.46 4.15
C PHE A 74 30.65 19.96 3.71
N ALA A 75 31.65 19.09 3.52
CA ALA A 75 33.01 19.51 3.16
C ALA A 75 33.09 20.21 1.80
N SER A 76 32.19 19.87 0.87
CA SER A 76 32.03 20.53 -0.42
C SER A 76 30.68 20.20 -1.03
N HIS A 77 30.26 20.94 -2.06
CA HIS A 77 29.05 20.59 -2.83
C HIS A 77 29.11 19.16 -3.41
N ALA A 78 30.28 18.73 -3.91
CA ALA A 78 30.46 17.40 -4.47
C ALA A 78 30.34 16.31 -3.41
N ALA A 79 30.96 16.52 -2.24
CA ALA A 79 30.87 15.61 -1.11
C ALA A 79 29.43 15.49 -0.59
N PHE A 80 28.70 16.61 -0.52
CA PHE A 80 27.28 16.60 -0.15
C PHE A 80 26.45 15.73 -1.10
N ILE A 81 26.58 15.95 -2.41
CA ILE A 81 25.86 15.20 -3.45
C ILE A 81 26.14 13.70 -3.33
N GLU A 82 27.40 13.33 -3.16
CA GLU A 82 27.82 11.95 -2.99
C GLU A 82 27.24 11.33 -1.71
N SER A 83 27.23 12.07 -0.61
CA SER A 83 26.73 11.62 0.69
C SER A 83 25.24 11.28 0.71
N ILE A 84 24.44 11.88 -0.18
CA ILE A 84 22.98 11.68 -0.28
C ILE A 84 22.56 10.78 -1.46
N LYS A 85 23.51 10.19 -2.20
CA LYS A 85 23.21 9.43 -3.42
C LYS A 85 22.24 8.26 -3.17
N ASP A 86 22.41 7.57 -2.04
CA ASP A 86 21.59 6.41 -1.69
C ASP A 86 20.21 6.84 -1.21
N ASN A 87 20.10 7.96 -0.48
CA ASN A 87 18.81 8.57 -0.15
C ASN A 87 18.05 8.93 -1.44
N ARG A 88 18.72 9.53 -2.42
CA ARG A 88 18.11 9.85 -3.73
C ARG A 88 17.70 8.60 -4.50
N ALA A 89 18.49 7.53 -4.44
CA ALA A 89 18.14 6.25 -5.06
C ALA A 89 16.90 5.63 -4.41
N ARG A 90 16.85 5.56 -3.06
CA ARG A 90 15.68 5.08 -2.31
C ARG A 90 14.43 5.93 -2.57
N PHE A 91 14.58 7.26 -2.61
CA PHE A 91 13.50 8.18 -2.95
C PHE A 91 12.89 7.85 -4.32
N LYS A 92 13.72 7.66 -5.37
CA LYS A 92 13.23 7.24 -6.69
C LYS A 92 12.51 5.90 -6.66
N THR A 93 12.99 4.95 -5.84
CA THR A 93 12.35 3.64 -5.67
C THR A 93 10.95 3.77 -5.06
N ILE A 94 10.80 4.48 -3.94
CA ILE A 94 9.52 4.57 -3.24
C ILE A 94 8.45 5.35 -4.00
N ILE A 95 8.85 6.30 -4.85
CA ILE A 95 7.92 6.98 -5.76
C ILE A 95 7.69 6.20 -7.06
N GLY A 96 8.38 5.07 -7.28
CA GLY A 96 8.20 4.25 -8.49
C GLY A 96 8.87 4.80 -9.76
N ALA A 97 9.82 5.72 -9.65
CA ALA A 97 10.54 6.31 -10.78
C ALA A 97 11.83 5.53 -11.12
N VAL A 98 11.68 4.21 -11.34
CA VAL A 98 12.81 3.29 -11.51
C VAL A 98 12.95 2.68 -12.91
N ASP A 99 11.91 2.80 -13.74
CA ASP A 99 11.95 2.23 -15.09
C ASP A 99 12.94 2.97 -15.99
N PRO A 100 13.64 2.26 -16.89
CA PRO A 100 14.52 2.89 -17.85
C PRO A 100 13.68 3.72 -18.84
N ARG A 101 14.01 5.00 -18.99
CA ARG A 101 13.41 5.85 -20.03
C ARG A 101 13.93 5.45 -21.40
N VAL A 102 13.06 5.60 -22.41
CA VAL A 102 13.40 5.27 -23.80
C VAL A 102 13.97 6.50 -24.53
N SER A 103 14.90 6.27 -25.47
CA SER A 103 15.41 7.33 -26.33
C SER A 103 14.36 7.73 -27.36
N GLY A 104 14.04 9.03 -27.44
CA GLY A 104 13.10 9.60 -28.43
C GLY A 104 13.78 10.51 -29.46
N PRO A 105 13.06 10.91 -30.53
CA PRO A 105 13.59 11.79 -31.57
C PRO A 105 13.71 13.28 -31.17
N GLY A 106 13.38 13.64 -29.93
CA GLY A 106 13.20 15.02 -29.49
C GLY A 106 11.75 15.31 -29.10
N PHE A 107 11.40 16.59 -28.94
CA PHE A 107 10.01 17.02 -28.93
C PHE A 107 9.44 16.92 -30.35
N GLU A 108 8.45 16.08 -30.53
CA GLU A 108 7.73 15.93 -31.79
C GLU A 108 6.65 17.02 -31.87
N LEU A 109 6.70 17.84 -32.92
CA LEU A 109 5.66 18.83 -33.21
C LEU A 109 4.44 18.13 -33.79
N LEU A 110 3.27 18.29 -33.18
CA LEU A 110 2.04 17.67 -33.65
C LEU A 110 1.42 18.51 -34.77
N SER A 111 1.51 18.03 -36.01
CA SER A 111 0.90 18.65 -37.19
C SER A 111 0.20 17.60 -38.05
N THR A 112 -0.72 18.04 -38.91
CA THR A 112 -1.25 17.22 -40.00
C THR A 112 -0.70 17.74 -41.33
N THR A 113 -1.05 17.09 -42.45
CA THR A 113 -0.76 17.62 -43.80
C THR A 113 -1.45 18.95 -44.09
N GLU A 114 -2.45 19.32 -43.28
CA GLU A 114 -3.30 20.50 -43.48
C GLU A 114 -3.17 21.55 -42.37
N LYS A 115 -2.69 21.18 -41.20
CA LYS A 115 -2.69 22.02 -40.00
C LYS A 115 -1.34 22.02 -39.30
N SER A 116 -0.93 23.21 -38.88
CA SER A 116 0.33 23.49 -38.18
C SER A 116 0.28 23.10 -36.71
N SER A 117 1.42 22.77 -36.14
CA SER A 117 1.54 22.56 -34.68
C SER A 117 1.37 23.84 -33.86
N VAL A 118 1.47 25.02 -34.49
CA VAL A 118 1.38 26.32 -33.82
C VAL A 118 -0.07 26.63 -33.48
N LEU A 119 -0.42 26.58 -32.19
CA LEU A 119 -1.76 26.88 -31.69
C LEU A 119 -2.01 28.38 -31.51
N ALA A 120 -0.97 29.11 -31.08
CA ALA A 120 -1.03 30.53 -30.85
C ALA A 120 0.35 31.18 -30.94
N VAL A 121 0.35 32.49 -31.16
CA VAL A 121 1.53 33.34 -31.16
C VAL A 121 1.33 34.45 -30.14
N ASP A 122 2.41 34.84 -29.46
CA ASP A 122 2.40 36.08 -28.67
C ASP A 122 2.15 37.29 -29.58
N GLY A 123 1.39 38.29 -29.11
CA GLY A 123 1.04 39.48 -29.89
C GLY A 123 2.25 40.29 -30.38
N ASP A 124 3.37 40.25 -29.66
CA ASP A 124 4.65 40.85 -30.07
C ASP A 124 5.55 39.88 -30.87
N SER A 125 5.04 38.69 -31.21
CA SER A 125 5.77 37.63 -31.92
C SER A 125 7.06 37.14 -31.23
N LYS A 126 7.16 37.27 -29.89
CA LYS A 126 8.34 36.85 -29.11
C LYS A 126 8.46 35.34 -28.92
N PHE A 127 7.35 34.62 -28.99
CA PHE A 127 7.33 33.17 -28.93
C PHE A 127 6.08 32.58 -29.62
N LYS A 128 6.15 31.30 -29.95
CA LYS A 128 5.07 30.48 -30.51
C LYS A 128 4.69 29.37 -29.54
N ILE A 129 3.42 29.00 -29.48
CA ILE A 129 2.94 27.86 -28.70
C ILE A 129 2.67 26.70 -29.64
N HIS A 130 3.41 25.60 -29.48
CA HIS A 130 3.26 24.38 -30.26
C HIS A 130 2.56 23.30 -29.45
N ALA A 131 1.70 22.50 -30.09
CA ALA A 131 1.31 21.20 -29.59
C ALA A 131 2.45 20.19 -29.79
N VAL A 132 2.84 19.46 -28.75
CA VAL A 132 3.99 18.56 -28.79
C VAL A 132 3.74 17.23 -28.08
N ARG A 133 4.53 16.21 -28.44
CA ARG A 133 4.71 14.96 -27.68
C ARG A 133 6.18 14.58 -27.57
N TRP A 134 6.54 13.77 -26.58
CA TRP A 134 7.87 13.15 -26.46
C TRP A 134 7.77 11.77 -25.81
N GLN A 135 8.73 10.90 -26.14
CA GLN A 135 8.81 9.54 -25.61
C GLN A 135 9.29 9.54 -24.16
N VAL A 136 8.76 8.64 -23.32
CA VAL A 136 9.05 8.59 -21.88
C VAL A 136 9.48 7.18 -21.47
N LEU A 137 8.55 6.22 -21.47
CA LEU A 137 8.80 4.80 -21.23
C LEU A 137 8.32 4.01 -22.46
N ASP A 138 8.62 2.72 -22.50
CA ASP A 138 8.13 1.85 -23.58
C ASP A 138 6.59 1.87 -23.63
N GLY A 139 6.01 2.28 -24.76
CA GLY A 139 4.56 2.47 -24.92
C GLY A 139 3.96 3.65 -24.14
N MET A 140 4.76 4.52 -23.51
CA MET A 140 4.28 5.69 -22.78
C MET A 140 4.94 6.99 -23.26
N THR A 141 4.10 7.95 -23.61
CA THR A 141 4.50 9.29 -24.02
C THR A 141 4.10 10.34 -23.00
N ALA A 142 4.65 11.53 -23.15
CA ALA A 142 4.12 12.76 -22.58
C ALA A 142 3.65 13.65 -23.73
N THR A 143 2.48 14.25 -23.57
CA THR A 143 1.89 15.16 -24.56
C THR A 143 1.49 16.45 -23.89
N GLY A 144 1.64 17.59 -24.58
CA GLY A 144 1.29 18.89 -24.02
C GLY A 144 1.66 20.05 -24.94
N LEU A 145 2.19 21.13 -24.37
CA LEU A 145 2.54 22.35 -25.09
C LEU A 145 4.03 22.68 -24.98
N LEU A 146 4.60 23.25 -26.04
CA LEU A 146 5.94 23.84 -26.06
C LEU A 146 5.83 25.31 -26.43
N LEU A 147 6.24 26.20 -25.52
CA LEU A 147 6.38 27.62 -25.75
C LEU A 147 7.80 27.86 -26.23
N GLN A 148 7.93 28.18 -27.51
CA GLN A 148 9.17 28.32 -28.25
C GLN A 148 9.48 29.80 -28.50
N PRO A 149 10.48 30.40 -27.81
CA PRO A 149 10.98 31.73 -28.15
C PRO A 149 11.43 31.82 -29.61
N THR A 150 11.18 32.97 -30.23
CA THR A 150 11.64 33.27 -31.60
C THR A 150 13.07 33.83 -31.63
N GLY A 151 13.54 34.40 -30.52
CA GLY A 151 14.91 34.86 -30.31
C GLY A 151 15.78 33.86 -29.54
N ASP A 152 16.90 34.34 -29.00
CA ASP A 152 17.82 33.51 -28.21
C ASP A 152 17.15 32.93 -26.95
N ILE A 153 17.30 31.62 -26.78
CA ILE A 153 16.81 30.87 -25.62
C ILE A 153 17.80 31.05 -24.47
N GLN A 154 17.31 31.56 -23.34
CA GLN A 154 18.15 31.83 -22.16
C GLN A 154 18.17 30.67 -21.16
N ALA A 155 17.08 29.91 -21.09
CA ALA A 155 16.91 28.74 -20.22
C ALA A 155 15.80 27.84 -20.78
N ARG A 156 15.72 26.64 -20.22
CA ARG A 156 14.70 25.64 -20.54
C ARG A 156 13.95 25.25 -19.29
N VAL A 157 12.62 25.22 -19.31
CA VAL A 157 11.81 24.94 -18.12
C VAL A 157 10.73 23.92 -18.43
N VAL A 158 10.56 22.96 -17.52
CA VAL A 158 9.35 22.13 -17.47
C VAL A 158 8.37 22.80 -16.49
N ALA A 159 7.21 23.24 -16.97
CA ALA A 159 6.20 23.87 -16.13
C ALA A 159 4.99 22.95 -15.95
N LEU A 160 4.61 22.70 -14.70
CA LEU A 160 3.68 21.66 -14.30
C LEU A 160 2.40 22.28 -13.75
N PRO A 161 1.26 22.11 -14.43
CA PRO A 161 -0.02 22.62 -13.93
C PRO A 161 -0.48 21.84 -12.69
N ASP A 162 -1.53 22.29 -12.00
CA ASP A 162 -2.28 21.39 -11.12
C ASP A 162 -2.99 20.30 -11.97
N ALA A 163 -3.30 19.14 -11.38
CA ALA A 163 -3.93 18.04 -12.10
C ALA A 163 -5.31 18.38 -12.70
N ASP A 164 -6.01 19.40 -12.19
CA ASP A 164 -7.29 19.86 -12.74
C ASP A 164 -7.15 20.96 -13.81
N TRP A 165 -5.93 21.35 -14.15
CA TRP A 165 -5.66 22.35 -15.18
C TRP A 165 -5.05 21.70 -16.42
N THR A 166 -5.64 21.95 -17.58
CA THR A 166 -5.00 21.55 -18.83
C THR A 166 -3.81 22.48 -19.13
N PRO A 167 -2.82 22.04 -19.93
CA PRO A 167 -1.78 22.92 -20.45
C PRO A 167 -2.32 24.22 -21.06
N GLU A 168 -3.43 24.18 -21.78
CA GLU A 168 -4.07 25.35 -22.41
C GLU A 168 -4.66 26.32 -21.37
N MET A 169 -5.23 25.81 -20.28
CA MET A 169 -5.69 26.66 -19.18
C MET A 169 -4.51 27.33 -18.47
N PHE A 170 -3.41 26.59 -18.28
CA PHE A 170 -2.21 27.08 -17.59
C PHE A 170 -1.49 28.21 -18.36
N VAL A 171 -1.69 28.29 -19.67
CA VAL A 171 -1.20 29.39 -20.52
C VAL A 171 -2.29 30.39 -20.92
N GLY A 172 -3.50 30.30 -20.35
CA GLY A 172 -4.57 31.25 -20.62
C GLY A 172 -5.23 31.16 -22.01
N LEU A 173 -4.96 30.12 -22.80
CA LEU A 173 -5.70 29.83 -24.04
C LEU A 173 -7.14 29.36 -23.75
N LYS A 174 -7.35 28.79 -22.57
CA LYS A 174 -8.67 28.50 -22.00
C LYS A 174 -8.80 29.19 -20.64
N PRO A 175 -10.02 29.61 -20.24
CA PRO A 175 -10.24 30.18 -18.91
C PRO A 175 -10.03 29.12 -17.82
N GLY A 176 -9.81 29.57 -16.58
CA GLY A 176 -9.79 28.70 -15.39
C GLY A 176 -8.54 28.82 -14.51
N VAL A 177 -7.49 29.51 -14.98
CA VAL A 177 -6.28 29.78 -14.20
C VAL A 177 -6.09 31.29 -14.00
N PRO A 178 -5.88 31.78 -12.77
CA PRO A 178 -5.58 33.19 -12.50
C PRO A 178 -4.38 33.69 -13.30
N LYS A 179 -4.40 34.96 -13.74
CA LYS A 179 -3.34 35.52 -14.59
C LYS A 179 -1.94 35.43 -13.98
N SER A 180 -1.79 35.63 -12.67
CA SER A 180 -0.49 35.48 -12.01
C SER A 180 0.02 34.04 -12.03
N ALA A 181 -0.89 33.06 -11.94
CA ALA A 181 -0.56 31.64 -11.96
C ALA A 181 -0.25 31.11 -13.37
N GLN A 182 -0.41 31.93 -14.43
CA GLN A 182 0.02 31.61 -15.80
C GLN A 182 1.55 31.78 -15.95
N ILE A 183 2.31 31.16 -15.05
CA ILE A 183 3.77 31.23 -14.94
C ILE A 183 4.47 30.93 -16.28
N PRO A 184 4.06 29.93 -17.09
CA PRO A 184 4.73 29.64 -18.36
C PRO A 184 4.77 30.85 -19.32
N LEU A 185 3.73 31.69 -19.35
CA LEU A 185 3.71 32.88 -20.18
C LEU A 185 4.74 33.91 -19.73
N ALA A 186 4.83 34.12 -18.41
CA ALA A 186 5.80 35.05 -17.83
C ALA A 186 7.25 34.61 -18.11
N LEU A 187 7.50 33.30 -18.14
CA LEU A 187 8.81 32.74 -18.51
C LEU A 187 9.09 32.88 -20.01
N ALA A 188 8.14 32.48 -20.86
CA ALA A 188 8.30 32.56 -22.32
C ALA A 188 8.54 34.00 -22.82
N ALA A 189 7.83 34.98 -22.25
CA ALA A 189 8.03 36.40 -22.54
C ALA A 189 9.44 36.92 -22.18
N ARG A 190 10.22 36.16 -21.41
CA ARG A 190 11.62 36.44 -21.03
C ARG A 190 12.64 35.65 -21.85
N GLY A 191 12.22 34.99 -22.93
CA GLY A 191 13.11 34.18 -23.79
C GLY A 191 13.46 32.82 -23.18
N ILE A 192 12.63 32.31 -22.27
CA ILE A 192 12.77 30.96 -21.70
C ILE A 192 11.92 30.00 -22.51
N GLN A 193 12.50 28.90 -22.97
CA GLN A 193 11.74 27.83 -23.62
C GLN A 193 11.02 27.01 -22.56
N VAL A 194 9.71 26.82 -22.69
CA VAL A 194 8.90 26.15 -21.67
C VAL A 194 8.15 24.97 -22.27
N VAL A 195 8.25 23.79 -21.68
CA VAL A 195 7.39 22.65 -22.01
C VAL A 195 6.42 22.37 -20.86
N ILE A 196 5.18 22.06 -21.21
CA ILE A 196 4.08 21.84 -20.26
C ILE A 196 3.47 20.48 -20.55
N PRO A 197 3.74 19.43 -19.76
CA PRO A 197 3.08 18.14 -19.94
C PRO A 197 1.62 18.18 -19.46
N THR A 198 0.82 17.30 -20.03
CA THR A 198 -0.50 16.95 -19.48
C THR A 198 -0.31 16.03 -18.28
N LEU A 199 -0.83 16.44 -17.12
CA LEU A 199 -0.89 15.60 -15.93
C LEU A 199 -2.19 14.79 -15.92
N ILE A 200 -2.18 13.60 -15.31
CA ILE A 200 -3.37 12.78 -15.13
C ILE A 200 -4.35 13.50 -14.21
N SER A 201 -5.56 13.75 -14.72
CA SER A 201 -6.57 14.56 -14.03
C SER A 201 -7.24 13.87 -12.85
N ARG A 202 -7.94 14.63 -11.99
CA ARG A 202 -8.79 14.06 -10.92
C ARG A 202 -10.22 13.70 -11.38
N ALA A 203 -10.53 13.84 -12.67
CA ALA A 203 -11.75 13.33 -13.28
C ALA A 203 -11.77 11.78 -13.26
N ALA A 204 -12.92 11.16 -13.52
CA ALA A 204 -13.13 9.71 -13.32
C ALA A 204 -13.73 8.97 -14.54
N GLN A 205 -13.98 9.67 -15.65
CA GLN A 205 -14.73 9.11 -16.78
C GLN A 205 -14.03 7.93 -17.48
N HIS A 206 -12.70 7.81 -17.35
CA HIS A 206 -11.92 6.72 -17.93
C HIS A 206 -11.59 5.61 -16.90
N SER A 207 -11.95 5.79 -15.62
CA SER A 207 -11.62 4.86 -14.53
C SER A 207 -12.51 3.61 -14.57
N GLY A 208 -12.25 2.70 -15.50
CA GLY A 208 -13.04 1.50 -15.69
C GLY A 208 -12.71 0.72 -16.95
N HIS A 209 -13.56 -0.26 -17.24
CA HIS A 209 -13.51 -1.04 -18.47
C HIS A 209 -14.94 -1.30 -18.96
N ALA A 210 -15.16 -1.22 -20.28
CA ALA A 210 -16.49 -1.31 -20.88
C ALA A 210 -17.19 -2.66 -20.63
N GLU A 211 -16.43 -3.75 -20.56
CA GLU A 211 -16.94 -5.11 -20.30
C GLU A 211 -17.08 -5.44 -18.80
N VAL A 212 -16.62 -4.55 -17.92
CA VAL A 212 -16.67 -4.73 -16.47
C VAL A 212 -17.65 -3.70 -15.90
N PHE A 213 -17.16 -2.54 -15.50
CA PHE A 213 -17.92 -1.37 -15.09
C PHE A 213 -16.97 -0.18 -14.91
N PHE A 214 -17.51 1.03 -14.95
CA PHE A 214 -16.79 2.25 -14.60
C PHE A 214 -16.94 2.59 -13.13
N THR A 215 -16.03 3.40 -12.60
CA THR A 215 -15.98 3.81 -11.19
C THR A 215 -15.94 5.33 -11.06
N ASN A 216 -16.19 5.84 -9.86
CA ASN A 216 -15.99 7.25 -9.52
C ASN A 216 -14.57 7.57 -9.03
N GLN A 217 -13.64 6.62 -9.13
CA GLN A 217 -12.24 6.83 -8.74
C GLN A 217 -11.62 7.89 -9.65
N PRO A 218 -10.91 8.90 -9.13
CA PRO A 218 -10.07 9.77 -9.96
C PRO A 218 -9.13 8.93 -10.85
N HIS A 219 -8.84 9.37 -12.07
CA HIS A 219 -7.89 8.67 -12.97
C HIS A 219 -6.56 8.40 -12.24
N ARG A 220 -6.12 9.34 -11.41
CA ARG A 220 -4.92 9.22 -10.56
C ARG A 220 -5.02 8.06 -9.56
N GLU A 221 -6.18 7.89 -8.91
CA GLU A 221 -6.41 6.78 -7.97
C GLU A 221 -6.47 5.44 -8.70
N PHE A 222 -7.17 5.38 -9.83
CA PHE A 222 -7.29 4.15 -10.62
C PHE A 222 -5.91 3.64 -11.04
N ILE A 223 -5.05 4.52 -11.60
CA ILE A 223 -3.65 4.18 -11.92
C ILE A 223 -2.85 3.84 -10.66
N TYR A 224 -3.00 4.61 -9.57
CA TYR A 224 -2.29 4.38 -8.31
C TYR A 224 -2.50 2.95 -7.79
N ARG A 225 -3.74 2.47 -7.76
CA ARG A 225 -4.09 1.14 -7.20
C ARG A 225 -3.31 0.01 -7.90
N MET A 226 -3.28 0.03 -9.22
CA MET A 226 -2.57 -0.97 -10.02
C MET A 226 -1.05 -0.80 -9.95
N ALA A 227 -0.58 0.45 -9.98
CA ALA A 227 0.84 0.76 -9.96
C ALA A 227 1.47 0.41 -8.60
N PHE A 228 0.76 0.64 -7.50
CA PHE A 228 1.24 0.38 -6.14
C PHE A 228 1.62 -1.09 -5.92
N GLU A 229 0.78 -2.01 -6.40
CA GLU A 229 1.05 -3.46 -6.43
C GLU A 229 2.33 -3.82 -7.20
N MET A 230 2.68 -3.01 -8.20
CA MET A 230 3.88 -3.17 -9.04
C MET A 230 5.09 -2.40 -8.52
N GLY A 231 5.02 -1.81 -7.32
CA GLY A 231 6.11 -0.96 -6.79
C GLY A 231 6.32 0.28 -7.66
N ARG A 232 5.23 0.80 -8.19
CA ARG A 232 5.15 2.02 -8.99
C ARG A 232 4.14 2.97 -8.38
N HIS A 233 4.15 4.20 -8.86
CA HIS A 233 3.24 5.22 -8.39
C HIS A 233 2.94 6.21 -9.52
N VAL A 234 1.73 6.78 -9.54
CA VAL A 234 1.36 7.81 -10.54
C VAL A 234 2.31 9.01 -10.49
N ILE A 235 2.77 9.38 -9.29
CA ILE A 235 3.83 10.38 -9.07
C ILE A 235 5.11 9.98 -9.82
N GLY A 236 5.56 8.73 -9.71
CA GLY A 236 6.77 8.25 -10.39
C GLY A 236 6.66 8.31 -11.89
N TYR A 237 5.50 7.92 -12.45
CA TYR A 237 5.26 8.04 -13.90
C TYR A 237 5.32 9.49 -14.37
N GLU A 238 4.73 10.42 -13.64
CA GLU A 238 4.78 11.85 -14.02
C GLU A 238 6.15 12.48 -13.78
N VAL A 239 6.89 12.09 -12.74
CA VAL A 239 8.31 12.46 -12.56
C VAL A 239 9.15 11.95 -13.74
N GLN A 240 8.89 10.74 -14.25
CA GLN A 240 9.57 10.23 -15.44
C GLN A 240 9.23 11.06 -16.69
N LYS A 241 7.99 11.56 -16.83
CA LYS A 241 7.63 12.50 -17.92
C LYS A 241 8.45 13.79 -17.86
N VAL A 242 8.67 14.32 -16.65
CA VAL A 242 9.53 15.49 -16.44
C VAL A 242 10.98 15.19 -16.79
N MET A 243 11.54 14.09 -16.29
CA MET A 243 12.93 13.70 -16.58
C MET A 243 13.15 13.41 -18.06
N ALA A 244 12.16 12.84 -18.75
CA ALA A 244 12.20 12.65 -20.20
C ALA A 244 12.22 13.98 -20.97
N ALA A 245 11.53 15.01 -20.48
CA ALA A 245 11.62 16.35 -21.06
C ALA A 245 13.01 16.97 -20.84
N VAL A 246 13.62 16.75 -19.67
CA VAL A 246 15.01 17.13 -19.40
C VAL A 246 15.99 16.39 -20.33
N ASP A 247 15.76 15.11 -20.60
CA ASP A 247 16.55 14.35 -21.60
C ASP A 247 16.47 15.00 -22.99
N GLN A 248 15.28 15.46 -23.40
CA GLN A 248 15.10 16.15 -24.69
C GLN A 248 15.81 17.52 -24.71
N PHE A 249 15.75 18.27 -23.62
CA PHE A 249 16.49 19.53 -23.49
C PHE A 249 18.00 19.31 -23.54
N GLU A 250 18.53 18.28 -22.89
CA GLU A 250 19.96 17.96 -22.95
C GLU A 250 20.38 17.56 -24.38
N ARG A 251 19.54 16.79 -25.08
CA ARG A 251 19.76 16.43 -26.49
C ARG A 251 19.82 17.68 -27.39
N LEU A 252 18.87 18.60 -27.24
CA LEU A 252 18.83 19.84 -28.03
C LEU A 252 20.06 20.71 -27.75
N ASP A 253 20.48 20.83 -26.48
CA ASP A 253 21.70 21.57 -26.10
C ASP A 253 22.94 21.00 -26.78
N LYS A 254 23.09 19.67 -26.78
CA LYS A 254 24.18 18.98 -27.49
C LYS A 254 24.15 19.25 -29.00
N GLN A 255 22.97 19.27 -29.62
CA GLN A 255 22.81 19.53 -31.05
C GLN A 255 23.12 20.99 -31.42
N GLU A 256 22.72 21.93 -30.56
CA GLU A 256 22.91 23.37 -30.76
C GLU A 256 24.32 23.85 -30.33
N GLY A 257 25.12 22.98 -29.69
CA GLY A 257 26.42 23.35 -29.12
C GLY A 257 26.28 24.33 -27.94
N ARG A 258 25.19 24.23 -27.18
CA ARG A 258 24.83 25.11 -26.06
C ARG A 258 24.79 24.34 -24.74
N ILE A 259 24.86 25.07 -23.63
CA ILE A 259 24.59 24.55 -22.28
C ILE A 259 23.66 25.54 -21.61
N LEU A 260 22.37 25.24 -21.58
CA LEU A 260 21.36 26.11 -21.00
C LEU A 260 20.93 25.62 -19.62
N PRO A 261 20.66 26.54 -18.66
CA PRO A 261 20.11 26.15 -17.38
C PRO A 261 18.69 25.59 -17.57
N VAL A 262 18.41 24.50 -16.87
CA VAL A 262 17.14 23.79 -16.83
C VAL A 262 16.43 24.05 -15.50
N GLY A 263 15.16 24.39 -15.55
CA GLY A 263 14.31 24.56 -14.37
C GLY A 263 13.07 23.69 -14.40
N VAL A 264 12.46 23.55 -13.23
CA VAL A 264 11.11 22.98 -13.07
C VAL A 264 10.28 23.88 -12.16
N VAL A 265 9.04 24.14 -12.55
CA VAL A 265 8.08 24.88 -11.73
C VAL A 265 6.74 24.18 -11.75
N GLY A 266 6.00 24.21 -10.65
CA GLY A 266 4.63 23.73 -10.67
C GLY A 266 3.74 24.23 -9.54
N VAL A 267 2.44 24.09 -9.75
CA VAL A 267 1.38 24.57 -8.85
C VAL A 267 0.50 23.41 -8.39
N GLY A 268 0.20 23.31 -7.09
CA GLY A 268 -0.63 22.24 -6.53
C GLY A 268 -0.02 20.87 -6.79
N GLU A 269 -0.70 20.02 -7.54
CA GLU A 269 -0.14 18.73 -7.98
C GLU A 269 1.10 18.86 -8.84
N GLY A 270 1.21 19.91 -9.64
CA GLY A 270 2.45 20.25 -10.32
C GLY A 270 3.55 20.67 -9.35
N GLY A 271 3.21 21.27 -8.21
CA GLY A 271 4.15 21.66 -7.15
C GLY A 271 4.78 20.44 -6.49
N LEU A 272 3.96 19.41 -6.17
CA LEU A 272 4.43 18.10 -5.74
C LEU A 272 5.46 17.55 -6.73
N LEU A 273 5.09 17.48 -8.01
CA LEU A 273 5.95 16.92 -9.05
C LEU A 273 7.21 17.75 -9.27
N ALA A 274 7.14 19.09 -9.16
CA ALA A 274 8.32 19.97 -9.25
C ALA A 274 9.33 19.69 -8.12
N LEU A 275 8.84 19.56 -6.88
CA LEU A 275 9.67 19.20 -5.72
C LEU A 275 10.34 17.84 -5.94
N PHE A 276 9.55 16.84 -6.34
CA PHE A 276 10.01 15.46 -6.50
C PHE A 276 10.97 15.33 -7.69
N SER A 277 10.70 15.97 -8.82
CA SER A 277 11.61 15.99 -9.97
C SER A 277 12.91 16.73 -9.65
N GLY A 278 12.84 17.88 -8.96
CA GLY A 278 14.01 18.62 -8.52
C GLY A 278 14.93 17.78 -7.63
N ALA A 279 14.35 16.98 -6.73
CA ALA A 279 15.08 16.04 -5.89
C ALA A 279 15.56 14.79 -6.64
N ALA A 280 14.82 14.28 -7.61
CA ALA A 280 15.17 13.05 -8.33
C ALA A 280 16.27 13.27 -9.40
N ASP A 281 16.29 14.42 -10.06
CA ASP A 281 17.17 14.70 -11.20
C ASP A 281 18.10 15.88 -10.92
N TYR A 282 19.41 15.61 -10.82
CA TYR A 282 20.41 16.63 -10.51
C TYR A 282 20.61 17.66 -11.63
N ARG A 283 20.16 17.37 -12.87
CA ARG A 283 20.29 18.28 -14.02
C ARG A 283 19.36 19.48 -13.96
N ILE A 284 18.40 19.52 -13.03
CA ILE A 284 17.48 20.65 -12.85
C ILE A 284 18.12 21.67 -11.91
N GLN A 285 18.55 22.84 -12.39
CA GLN A 285 19.27 23.86 -11.61
C GLN A 285 18.37 24.73 -10.73
N ALA A 286 17.09 24.87 -11.07
CA ALA A 286 16.13 25.65 -10.30
C ALA A 286 14.78 24.93 -10.19
N THR A 287 14.24 24.87 -8.98
CA THR A 287 12.93 24.28 -8.68
C THR A 287 12.05 25.33 -8.03
N TRP A 288 10.80 25.48 -8.49
CA TRP A 288 9.78 26.31 -7.85
C TRP A 288 8.53 25.49 -7.53
N VAL A 289 8.25 25.37 -6.24
CA VAL A 289 7.15 24.60 -5.65
C VAL A 289 6.09 25.58 -5.15
N ALA A 290 4.96 25.68 -5.86
CA ALA A 290 3.86 26.55 -5.47
C ALA A 290 2.69 25.76 -4.88
N GLY A 291 2.38 26.03 -3.60
CA GLY A 291 1.16 25.58 -2.93
C GLY A 291 1.10 24.09 -2.56
N TYR A 292 2.24 23.41 -2.46
CA TYR A 292 2.32 22.00 -2.02
C TYR A 292 3.11 21.79 -0.72
N PHE A 293 4.23 22.49 -0.57
CA PHE A 293 5.24 22.22 0.47
C PHE A 293 4.71 22.45 1.89
N GLN A 294 4.70 21.41 2.74
CA GLN A 294 4.25 21.48 4.14
C GLN A 294 4.70 20.26 4.96
N GLN A 295 4.47 20.27 6.28
CA GLN A 295 4.59 19.07 7.12
C GLN A 295 3.68 17.94 6.59
N ARG A 296 4.18 16.70 6.56
CA ARG A 296 3.57 15.59 5.79
C ARG A 296 2.97 14.48 6.65
N GLU A 297 2.99 14.61 7.97
CA GLU A 297 2.52 13.60 8.92
C GLU A 297 1.01 13.31 8.75
N ASP A 298 0.26 14.27 8.19
CA ASP A 298 -1.17 14.14 7.86
C ASP A 298 -1.46 13.71 6.41
N VAL A 299 -0.46 13.24 5.64
CA VAL A 299 -0.65 12.79 4.23
C VAL A 299 -1.71 11.69 4.08
N TRP A 300 -1.98 10.93 5.14
CA TRP A 300 -3.02 9.91 5.17
C TRP A 300 -4.45 10.48 4.99
N GLN A 301 -4.64 11.79 5.20
CA GLN A 301 -5.92 12.49 5.00
C GLN A 301 -6.10 13.00 3.56
N GLU A 302 -5.02 13.07 2.79
CA GLU A 302 -5.05 13.56 1.41
C GLU A 302 -5.68 12.52 0.45
N PRO A 303 -5.79 12.73 -0.86
CA PRO A 303 -6.20 11.65 -1.75
C PRO A 303 -5.19 10.49 -1.75
N ILE A 304 -5.68 9.24 -1.88
CA ILE A 304 -4.83 8.05 -1.73
C ILE A 304 -3.65 8.02 -2.71
N TYR A 305 -3.78 8.64 -3.89
CA TYR A 305 -2.71 8.77 -4.87
C TYR A 305 -1.57 9.73 -4.46
N ARG A 306 -1.58 10.26 -3.23
CA ARG A 306 -0.44 10.95 -2.59
C ARG A 306 0.21 10.12 -1.46
N ASN A 307 -0.32 8.95 -1.15
CA ASN A 307 0.18 8.07 -0.08
C ASN A 307 1.35 7.22 -0.60
N VAL A 308 2.58 7.59 -0.26
CA VAL A 308 3.79 6.91 -0.74
C VAL A 308 4.31 5.94 0.31
N TRP A 309 4.57 4.69 -0.08
CA TRP A 309 5.13 3.66 0.79
C TRP A 309 6.50 4.09 1.34
N SER A 310 6.73 3.88 2.64
CA SER A 310 7.98 4.19 3.34
C SER A 310 8.41 5.67 3.34
N GLN A 311 7.62 6.59 2.77
CA GLN A 311 8.01 8.00 2.62
C GLN A 311 8.50 8.65 3.91
N LEU A 312 7.70 8.60 4.98
CA LEU A 312 7.98 9.34 6.21
C LEU A 312 8.99 8.66 7.13
N THR A 313 9.52 7.49 6.75
CA THR A 313 10.68 6.88 7.41
C THR A 313 11.97 7.68 7.15
N GLU A 314 12.04 8.38 6.02
CA GLU A 314 13.24 9.11 5.58
C GLU A 314 12.96 10.51 5.00
N PHE A 315 11.78 10.75 4.41
CA PHE A 315 11.51 11.87 3.50
C PHE A 315 10.26 12.67 3.87
N GLY A 316 10.41 13.72 4.69
CA GLY A 316 9.48 14.85 4.69
C GLY A 316 9.73 15.78 3.49
N ASP A 317 8.87 16.78 3.30
CA ASP A 317 9.09 17.76 2.24
C ASP A 317 10.41 18.53 2.46
N ALA A 318 10.80 18.77 3.73
CA ALA A 318 12.08 19.37 4.09
C ALA A 318 13.28 18.55 3.59
N GLU A 319 13.27 17.24 3.82
CA GLU A 319 14.31 16.32 3.35
C GLU A 319 14.36 16.25 1.81
N ILE A 320 13.20 16.28 1.15
CA ILE A 320 13.13 16.31 -0.31
C ILE A 320 13.69 17.63 -0.86
N ALA A 321 13.38 18.77 -0.23
CA ALA A 321 13.99 20.05 -0.59
C ALA A 321 15.49 20.09 -0.31
N ALA A 322 15.97 19.47 0.78
CA ALA A 322 17.40 19.35 1.07
C ALA A 322 18.15 18.60 -0.05
N MET A 323 17.56 17.58 -0.67
CA MET A 323 18.16 16.89 -1.83
C MET A 323 18.31 17.78 -3.09
N ILE A 324 17.64 18.93 -3.13
CA ILE A 324 17.81 19.90 -4.24
C ILE A 324 19.14 20.63 -4.10
N ALA A 325 19.62 20.87 -2.87
CA ALA A 325 20.92 21.50 -2.63
C ALA A 325 22.06 20.78 -3.38
N PRO A 326 23.08 21.50 -3.88
CA PRO A 326 23.28 22.96 -3.79
C PRO A 326 22.44 23.80 -4.77
N ARG A 327 21.50 23.21 -5.52
CA ARG A 327 20.70 23.90 -6.55
C ARG A 327 19.57 24.72 -5.92
N SER A 328 18.95 25.60 -6.70
CA SER A 328 17.98 26.56 -6.17
C SER A 328 16.60 25.93 -5.95
N CYS A 329 15.95 26.20 -4.83
CA CYS A 329 14.59 25.82 -4.50
C CYS A 329 13.79 27.04 -4.00
N VAL A 330 12.67 27.32 -4.66
CA VAL A 330 11.71 28.38 -4.30
C VAL A 330 10.45 27.72 -3.79
N ILE A 331 10.10 27.99 -2.54
CA ILE A 331 8.84 27.58 -1.94
C ILE A 331 7.90 28.79 -1.97
N GLU A 332 6.78 28.65 -2.65
CA GLU A 332 5.70 29.64 -2.65
C GLU A 332 4.47 29.06 -1.95
N ALA A 333 4.13 29.62 -0.79
CA ALA A 333 2.85 29.38 -0.13
C ALA A 333 1.77 30.21 -0.86
N CYS A 334 0.82 29.52 -1.48
CA CYS A 334 -0.25 30.12 -2.26
C CYS A 334 -1.48 29.22 -2.30
N ALA A 335 -2.60 29.78 -2.79
CA ALA A 335 -3.80 29.01 -3.09
C ALA A 335 -3.57 28.04 -4.25
N VAL A 336 -4.24 26.89 -4.15
CA VAL A 336 -4.28 25.81 -5.14
C VAL A 336 -5.72 25.30 -5.25
N PRO A 337 -6.08 24.54 -6.30
CA PRO A 337 -7.37 23.86 -6.36
C PRO A 337 -7.62 22.99 -5.11
N VAL A 338 -8.70 23.28 -4.38
CA VAL A 338 -9.13 22.54 -3.19
C VAL A 338 -9.96 21.33 -3.61
N VAL A 339 -9.69 20.17 -3.01
CA VAL A 339 -10.46 18.93 -3.21
C VAL A 339 -11.20 18.61 -1.93
N LYS A 340 -12.55 18.55 -1.99
CA LYS A 340 -13.41 18.27 -0.81
C LYS A 340 -13.66 16.78 -0.57
N GLY A 341 -13.26 15.93 -1.51
CA GLY A 341 -13.56 14.51 -1.54
C GLY A 341 -13.39 13.95 -2.95
N PRO A 342 -13.50 12.63 -3.15
CA PRO A 342 -13.49 12.05 -4.48
C PRO A 342 -14.71 12.50 -5.29
N PRO A 343 -14.67 12.40 -6.64
CA PRO A 343 -15.82 12.66 -7.50
C PRO A 343 -17.05 11.87 -7.05
N ALA A 344 -18.23 12.51 -7.13
CA ALA A 344 -19.48 11.79 -6.91
C ALA A 344 -19.70 10.76 -8.04
N PRO A 345 -20.21 9.56 -7.73
CA PRO A 345 -20.50 8.55 -8.75
C PRO A 345 -21.58 9.05 -9.72
N GLN A 346 -21.28 9.01 -11.02
CA GLN A 346 -22.24 9.29 -12.08
C GLN A 346 -23.09 8.05 -12.39
N LYS A 347 -24.17 8.23 -13.17
CA LYS A 347 -25.03 7.11 -13.60
C LYS A 347 -24.20 6.06 -14.34
N GLY A 348 -24.23 4.81 -13.86
CA GLY A 348 -23.46 3.70 -14.42
C GLY A 348 -22.06 3.52 -13.81
N GLN A 349 -21.62 4.43 -12.94
CA GLN A 349 -20.37 4.28 -12.18
C GLN A 349 -20.62 3.66 -10.81
N ARG A 350 -19.70 2.81 -10.36
CA ARG A 350 -19.66 2.34 -8.98
C ARG A 350 -19.03 3.38 -8.05
N ALA A 351 -19.57 3.47 -6.84
CA ALA A 351 -18.98 4.22 -5.74
C ALA A 351 -17.88 3.39 -5.09
N SER A 352 -16.62 3.64 -5.46
CA SER A 352 -15.46 2.89 -4.97
C SER A 352 -14.22 3.72 -4.70
N ALA A 353 -14.27 5.03 -4.92
CA ALA A 353 -13.17 5.95 -4.63
C ALA A 353 -12.85 6.06 -3.14
N ALA A 354 -11.55 6.11 -2.82
CA ALA A 354 -11.07 6.34 -1.46
C ALA A 354 -11.37 7.79 -1.01
N PRO A 355 -11.68 8.01 0.28
CA PRO A 355 -11.85 9.36 0.81
C PRO A 355 -10.53 10.13 0.80
N GLY A 356 -10.57 11.45 0.70
CA GLY A 356 -9.38 12.29 0.81
C GLY A 356 -9.64 13.73 0.39
N VAL A 357 -8.91 14.66 1.00
CA VAL A 357 -9.08 16.11 0.77
C VAL A 357 -7.76 16.80 0.44
N ILE A 358 -7.81 17.85 -0.36
CA ILE A 358 -6.67 18.76 -0.58
C ILE A 358 -7.09 20.12 -0.08
N GLU A 359 -6.44 20.59 0.98
CA GLU A 359 -6.61 21.94 1.51
C GLU A 359 -5.42 22.83 1.11
N ILE A 360 -5.59 24.14 1.26
CA ILE A 360 -4.48 25.10 1.10
C ILE A 360 -3.50 24.87 2.25
N ALA A 361 -2.20 24.78 1.93
CA ALA A 361 -1.16 24.56 2.91
C ALA A 361 -1.16 25.65 3.99
N LYS A 362 -1.17 25.24 5.26
CA LYS A 362 -1.23 26.17 6.39
C LYS A 362 0.09 26.92 6.51
N PRO A 363 0.13 28.27 6.54
CA PRO A 363 1.37 29.05 6.59
C PRO A 363 2.35 28.63 7.69
N VAL A 364 1.83 28.25 8.87
CA VAL A 364 2.63 27.77 10.00
C VAL A 364 3.34 26.45 9.67
N SER A 365 2.64 25.52 9.02
CA SER A 365 3.19 24.24 8.59
C SER A 365 4.24 24.42 7.48
N VAL A 366 3.96 25.29 6.50
CA VAL A 366 4.94 25.63 5.44
C VAL A 366 6.22 26.20 6.06
N LYS A 367 6.07 27.15 6.99
CA LYS A 367 7.21 27.79 7.66
C LYS A 367 8.02 26.79 8.49
N ALA A 368 7.35 25.95 9.29
CA ALA A 368 8.02 24.94 10.10
C ALA A 368 8.81 23.94 9.25
N GLU A 369 8.22 23.48 8.14
CA GLU A 369 8.90 22.56 7.24
C GLU A 369 10.06 23.24 6.48
N PHE A 370 9.93 24.54 6.16
CA PHE A 370 11.00 25.31 5.53
C PHE A 370 12.19 25.48 6.47
N GLU A 371 11.92 25.80 7.74
CA GLU A 371 12.94 25.93 8.80
C GLU A 371 13.68 24.62 9.05
N ARG A 372 13.08 23.46 8.79
CA ARG A 372 13.78 22.16 8.83
C ARG A 372 14.76 21.96 7.67
N ALA A 373 14.46 22.49 6.47
CA ALA A 373 15.34 22.37 5.30
C ALA A 373 16.49 23.38 5.30
N LEU A 374 16.27 24.57 5.88
CA LEU A 374 17.21 25.69 5.85
C LEU A 374 18.63 25.38 6.35
N PRO A 375 18.85 24.61 7.45
CA PRO A 375 20.19 24.32 7.96
C PRO A 375 21.10 23.64 6.94
N VAL A 376 20.56 22.80 6.06
CA VAL A 376 21.34 22.13 5.00
C VAL A 376 21.92 23.17 4.02
N PHE A 377 21.11 24.16 3.63
CA PHE A 377 21.56 25.23 2.75
C PHE A 377 22.52 26.19 3.46
N GLU A 378 22.34 26.44 4.76
CA GLU A 378 23.24 27.27 5.57
C GLU A 378 24.63 26.65 5.70
N GLN A 379 24.72 25.35 6.01
CA GLN A 379 25.98 24.62 6.16
C GLN A 379 26.77 24.58 4.83
N LEU A 380 26.08 24.62 3.69
CA LEU A 380 26.69 24.72 2.36
C LEU A 380 27.04 26.17 1.95
N GLY A 381 26.67 27.18 2.75
CA GLY A 381 26.87 28.60 2.41
C GLY A 381 25.94 29.10 1.29
N LEU A 382 24.76 28.51 1.15
CA LEU A 382 23.81 28.70 0.05
C LEU A 382 22.44 29.18 0.53
N GLN A 383 22.38 30.01 1.57
CA GLN A 383 21.11 30.49 2.15
C GLN A 383 20.19 31.16 1.13
N ARG A 384 20.77 31.79 0.10
CA ARG A 384 20.01 32.44 -0.98
C ARG A 384 19.43 31.46 -2.00
N ASN A 385 19.87 30.21 -2.00
CA ASN A 385 19.38 29.18 -2.93
C ASN A 385 18.09 28.54 -2.42
N LEU A 386 17.73 28.72 -1.15
CA LEU A 386 16.43 28.32 -0.61
C LEU A 386 15.63 29.57 -0.26
N SER A 387 14.41 29.69 -0.78
CA SER A 387 13.57 30.87 -0.54
C SER A 387 12.13 30.49 -0.19
N LEU A 388 11.51 31.27 0.68
CA LEU A 388 10.10 31.16 1.06
C LEU A 388 9.38 32.45 0.70
N VAL A 389 8.26 32.32 -0.01
CA VAL A 389 7.41 33.42 -0.45
C VAL A 389 5.97 33.12 -0.07
N PHE A 390 5.27 34.11 0.48
CA PHE A 390 3.84 34.02 0.78
C PHE A 390 3.06 34.93 -0.18
N SER A 391 2.22 34.34 -1.02
CA SER A 391 1.28 35.08 -1.86
C SER A 391 0.03 35.39 -1.04
N ASP A 392 -0.23 36.67 -0.78
CA ASP A 392 -1.31 37.16 0.10
C ASP A 392 -1.48 36.32 1.38
N GLY A 393 -0.40 36.21 2.16
CA GLY A 393 -0.37 35.45 3.41
C GLY A 393 -0.50 33.93 3.25
N GLY A 394 -0.35 33.40 2.03
CA GLY A 394 -0.49 31.97 1.70
C GLY A 394 -1.79 31.62 0.98
N THR A 395 -2.71 32.58 0.80
CA THR A 395 -4.03 32.36 0.18
C THR A 395 -4.22 33.05 -1.16
N GLY A 396 -3.24 33.86 -1.59
CA GLY A 396 -3.21 34.48 -2.89
C GLY A 396 -2.86 33.49 -3.99
N PRO A 397 -3.09 33.84 -5.27
CA PRO A 397 -2.74 32.97 -6.39
C PRO A 397 -1.21 32.77 -6.51
N ALA A 398 -0.81 31.65 -7.10
CA ALA A 398 0.59 31.37 -7.44
C ALA A 398 1.18 32.41 -8.41
N GLY A 399 2.50 32.41 -8.55
CA GLY A 399 3.21 33.20 -9.56
C GLY A 399 3.52 34.63 -9.13
N SER A 400 3.76 34.86 -7.83
CA SER A 400 4.14 36.16 -7.31
C SER A 400 5.44 36.67 -7.94
N GLY A 401 5.58 38.01 -8.03
CA GLY A 401 6.77 38.63 -8.61
C GLY A 401 8.06 38.28 -7.88
N LYS A 402 8.00 38.08 -6.55
CA LYS A 402 9.15 37.64 -5.75
C LYS A 402 9.54 36.20 -6.05
N ALA A 403 8.59 35.26 -6.09
CA ALA A 403 8.90 33.86 -6.39
C ALA A 403 9.47 33.70 -7.82
N LEU A 404 8.93 34.44 -8.79
CA LEU A 404 9.51 34.53 -10.13
C LEU A 404 10.94 35.07 -10.11
N ALA A 405 11.22 36.08 -9.28
CA ALA A 405 12.56 36.64 -9.16
C ALA A 405 13.58 35.65 -8.61
N ASP A 406 13.22 34.96 -7.54
CA ASP A 406 14.07 33.96 -6.90
C ASP A 406 14.30 32.75 -7.85
N PHE A 407 13.29 32.37 -8.63
CA PHE A 407 13.42 31.30 -9.62
C PHE A 407 14.36 31.67 -10.78
N LEU A 408 14.25 32.89 -11.30
CA LEU A 408 15.16 33.41 -12.35
C LEU A 408 16.60 33.53 -11.84
N PHE A 409 16.79 33.87 -10.55
CA PHE A 409 18.09 33.84 -9.90
C PHE A 409 18.70 32.42 -9.94
N GLY A 410 17.94 31.39 -9.61
CA GLY A 410 18.37 29.99 -9.70
C GLY A 410 18.76 29.57 -11.12
N LEU A 411 18.05 30.08 -12.13
CA LEU A 411 18.38 29.89 -13.55
C LEU A 411 19.54 30.77 -14.04
N ARG A 412 20.15 31.58 -13.17
CA ARG A 412 21.24 32.53 -13.51
C ARG A 412 20.85 33.56 -14.57
N ILE A 413 19.56 33.87 -14.68
CA ILE A 413 19.03 34.89 -15.59
C ILE A 413 19.01 36.23 -14.86
N ARG A 414 19.67 37.24 -15.45
CA ARG A 414 19.62 38.61 -14.91
C ARG A 414 18.24 39.20 -15.09
N GLN A 415 17.64 39.68 -14.01
CA GLN A 415 16.37 40.39 -14.10
C GLN A 415 16.54 41.73 -14.83
N ASN A 416 15.75 41.93 -15.87
CA ASN A 416 15.56 43.25 -16.44
C ASN A 416 14.52 44.00 -15.62
N ARG A 417 14.86 45.19 -15.09
CA ARG A 417 13.92 46.03 -14.32
C ARG A 417 12.81 46.62 -15.19
N LYS A 418 12.89 46.50 -16.52
CA LYS A 418 11.81 46.92 -17.42
C LYS A 418 10.58 46.04 -17.19
N MET A 419 9.45 46.69 -16.93
CA MET A 419 8.15 46.04 -16.85
C MET A 419 7.86 45.33 -18.19
N ILE A 420 7.60 44.03 -18.13
CA ILE A 420 7.17 43.26 -19.30
C ILE A 420 5.66 43.47 -19.44
N PRO A 421 5.17 43.96 -20.60
CA PRO A 421 3.74 44.08 -20.84
C PRO A 421 3.02 42.75 -20.64
N PRO A 422 1.73 42.76 -20.27
CA PRO A 422 0.92 41.55 -20.26
C PRO A 422 0.97 40.85 -21.62
N VAL A 423 1.25 39.54 -21.60
CA VAL A 423 1.23 38.70 -22.80
C VAL A 423 -0.22 38.60 -23.30
N VAL A 424 -0.41 38.84 -24.60
CA VAL A 424 -1.69 38.64 -25.28
C VAL A 424 -1.49 37.57 -26.34
N LEU A 425 -2.12 36.42 -26.16
CA LEU A 425 -2.04 35.33 -27.13
C LEU A 425 -3.02 35.54 -28.27
N GLN A 426 -2.54 35.37 -29.50
CA GLN A 426 -3.33 35.35 -30.72
C GLN A 426 -3.41 33.91 -31.23
N PRO A 427 -4.57 33.24 -31.13
CA PRO A 427 -4.76 31.90 -31.69
C PRO A 427 -4.52 31.89 -33.20
N THR A 428 -3.89 30.83 -33.70
CA THR A 428 -3.63 30.66 -35.13
C THR A 428 -4.79 29.89 -35.78
N ALA A 429 -5.39 30.43 -36.84
CA ALA A 429 -6.46 29.74 -37.59
C ALA A 429 -6.00 28.41 -38.25
N ASP A 430 -4.72 28.32 -38.57
CA ASP A 430 -4.08 27.15 -39.19
C ASP A 430 -3.54 26.15 -38.17
N GLY A 431 -3.69 26.40 -36.87
CA GLY A 431 -3.27 25.48 -35.81
C GLY A 431 -4.12 24.21 -35.80
N ILE A 432 -3.52 23.08 -35.42
CA ILE A 432 -4.28 21.85 -35.17
C ILE A 432 -5.31 22.08 -34.05
N GLN A 433 -6.44 21.39 -34.14
CA GLN A 433 -7.39 21.33 -33.03
C GLN A 433 -6.90 20.28 -32.03
N VAL A 434 -6.53 20.74 -30.83
CA VAL A 434 -6.18 19.87 -29.72
C VAL A 434 -7.41 19.69 -28.84
N ASP A 435 -7.89 18.46 -28.72
CA ASP A 435 -8.89 18.08 -27.72
C ASP A 435 -8.20 17.64 -26.42
N PRO A 436 -8.30 18.43 -25.32
CA PRO A 436 -7.72 18.03 -24.05
C PRO A 436 -8.33 16.75 -23.46
N ALA A 437 -9.60 16.42 -23.78
CA ALA A 437 -10.24 15.21 -23.29
C ALA A 437 -9.65 13.96 -23.97
N ALA A 438 -9.57 13.96 -25.31
CA ALA A 438 -8.91 12.88 -26.05
C ALA A 438 -7.43 12.71 -25.64
N ARG A 439 -6.72 13.81 -25.39
CA ARG A 439 -5.34 13.75 -24.87
C ARG A 439 -5.28 13.15 -23.46
N GLN A 440 -6.21 13.48 -22.57
CA GLN A 440 -6.27 12.87 -21.23
C GLN A 440 -6.52 11.36 -21.32
N GLU A 441 -7.48 10.94 -22.15
CA GLU A 441 -7.77 9.52 -22.39
C GLU A 441 -6.54 8.77 -22.90
N GLN A 442 -5.84 9.33 -23.89
CA GLN A 442 -4.62 8.73 -24.42
C GLN A 442 -3.55 8.59 -23.32
N GLN A 443 -3.29 9.64 -22.54
CA GLN A 443 -2.28 9.61 -21.49
C GLN A 443 -2.63 8.64 -20.36
N PHE A 444 -3.91 8.50 -20.03
CA PHE A 444 -4.41 7.50 -19.09
C PHE A 444 -4.21 6.08 -19.64
N ASN A 445 -4.61 5.83 -20.88
CA ASN A 445 -4.51 4.52 -21.52
C ASN A 445 -3.05 4.05 -21.66
N GLU A 446 -2.12 4.95 -21.98
CA GLU A 446 -0.68 4.65 -22.02
C GLU A 446 -0.13 4.26 -20.64
N MET A 447 -0.52 4.97 -19.57
CA MET A 447 -0.13 4.60 -18.19
C MET A 447 -0.74 3.27 -17.77
N ASN A 448 -2.01 3.03 -18.10
CA ASN A 448 -2.66 1.76 -17.82
C ASN A 448 -1.95 0.63 -18.55
N ALA A 449 -1.75 0.75 -19.87
CA ALA A 449 -1.11 -0.27 -20.70
C ALA A 449 0.31 -0.61 -20.20
N PHE A 450 1.12 0.40 -19.86
CA PHE A 450 2.44 0.19 -19.27
C PHE A 450 2.36 -0.63 -17.96
N THR A 451 1.42 -0.28 -17.08
CA THR A 451 1.21 -0.98 -15.81
C THR A 451 0.74 -2.42 -16.02
N GLN A 452 -0.16 -2.66 -16.99
CA GLN A 452 -0.62 -4.00 -17.35
C GLN A 452 0.51 -4.86 -17.92
N GLU A 453 1.44 -4.27 -18.68
CA GLU A 453 2.61 -5.01 -19.19
C GLU A 453 3.64 -5.31 -18.08
N LEU A 454 3.78 -4.44 -17.07
CA LEU A 454 4.52 -4.78 -15.85
C LEU A 454 3.87 -5.96 -15.12
N LEU A 455 2.55 -5.95 -14.95
CA LEU A 455 1.80 -7.05 -14.33
C LEU A 455 2.02 -8.37 -15.07
N ASN A 456 1.92 -8.38 -16.40
CA ASN A 456 2.12 -9.58 -17.22
C ASN A 456 3.52 -10.19 -17.08
N ARG A 457 4.54 -9.35 -16.83
CA ARG A 457 5.93 -9.79 -16.65
C ARG A 457 6.27 -10.10 -15.19
N SER A 458 5.44 -9.66 -14.24
CA SER A 458 5.70 -9.70 -12.79
C SER A 458 6.18 -11.07 -12.27
N ALA A 459 5.55 -12.16 -12.74
CA ALA A 459 5.89 -13.53 -12.34
C ALA A 459 7.35 -13.90 -12.67
N ARG A 460 7.93 -13.38 -13.75
CA ARG A 460 9.33 -13.68 -14.14
C ARG A 460 10.32 -13.13 -13.12
N TYR A 461 10.04 -11.96 -12.54
CA TYR A 461 10.89 -11.37 -11.50
C TYR A 461 10.83 -12.19 -10.21
N ARG A 462 9.63 -12.68 -9.85
CA ARG A 462 9.47 -13.59 -8.71
C ARG A 462 10.18 -14.93 -8.96
N ASP A 463 10.00 -15.54 -10.12
CA ASP A 463 10.66 -16.81 -10.47
C ASP A 463 12.20 -16.69 -10.42
N ALA A 464 12.76 -15.55 -10.85
CA ALA A 464 14.20 -15.29 -10.80
C ALA A 464 14.76 -15.16 -9.38
N GLU A 465 13.98 -14.57 -8.46
CA GLU A 465 14.33 -14.41 -7.04
C GLU A 465 14.14 -15.69 -6.25
N TRP A 466 12.98 -16.33 -6.42
CA TRP A 466 12.58 -17.49 -5.63
C TRP A 466 13.23 -18.78 -6.12
N GLN A 467 13.47 -18.90 -7.42
CA GLN A 467 14.08 -20.06 -8.07
C GLN A 467 13.48 -21.39 -7.57
N PRO A 468 12.14 -21.57 -7.62
CA PRO A 468 11.48 -22.70 -6.96
C PRO A 468 12.01 -24.08 -7.39
N GLY A 469 12.46 -24.20 -8.65
CA GLY A 469 13.07 -25.43 -9.17
C GLY A 469 14.44 -25.82 -8.58
N LYS A 470 15.08 -24.92 -7.80
CA LYS A 470 16.32 -25.19 -7.07
C LYS A 470 16.13 -26.19 -5.93
N TYR A 471 14.94 -26.22 -5.33
CA TYR A 471 14.70 -26.95 -4.09
C TYR A 471 14.12 -28.34 -4.36
N THR A 472 14.99 -29.34 -4.33
CA THR A 472 14.65 -30.77 -4.50
C THR A 472 14.58 -31.55 -3.19
N SER A 473 14.80 -30.88 -2.05
CA SER A 473 14.60 -31.45 -0.71
C SER A 473 14.31 -30.36 0.31
N VAL A 474 13.65 -30.74 1.42
CA VAL A 474 13.36 -29.84 2.55
C VAL A 474 14.64 -29.20 3.10
N ALA A 475 15.72 -29.98 3.24
CA ALA A 475 16.99 -29.49 3.77
C ALA A 475 17.64 -28.41 2.90
N LEU A 476 17.40 -28.41 1.58
CA LEU A 476 17.85 -27.32 0.70
C LEU A 476 16.98 -26.07 0.88
N TRP A 477 15.66 -26.25 1.00
CA TRP A 477 14.73 -25.14 1.22
C TRP A 477 14.97 -24.42 2.54
N GLU A 478 15.12 -25.16 3.64
CA GLU A 478 15.28 -24.58 4.98
C GLU A 478 16.53 -23.70 5.11
N LYS A 479 17.57 -23.96 4.31
CA LYS A 479 18.78 -23.11 4.26
C LYS A 479 18.52 -21.70 3.70
N ASP A 480 17.53 -21.56 2.82
CA ASP A 480 17.23 -20.30 2.12
C ASP A 480 15.90 -19.66 2.55
N ALA A 481 14.96 -20.42 3.13
CA ALA A 481 13.61 -19.99 3.42
C ALA A 481 13.54 -18.72 4.28
N ASP A 482 14.42 -18.58 5.28
CA ASP A 482 14.44 -17.41 6.16
C ASP A 482 14.89 -16.13 5.44
N ARG A 483 15.78 -16.24 4.43
CA ARG A 483 16.17 -15.09 3.60
C ARG A 483 14.96 -14.55 2.83
N LEU A 484 14.20 -15.43 2.18
CA LEU A 484 13.01 -15.06 1.41
C LEU A 484 11.88 -14.58 2.33
N ARG A 485 11.68 -15.23 3.48
CA ARG A 485 10.74 -14.79 4.53
C ARG A 485 11.06 -13.38 5.00
N ASN A 486 12.31 -13.09 5.33
CA ASN A 486 12.72 -11.75 5.75
C ASN A 486 12.52 -10.73 4.63
N LYS A 487 12.85 -11.06 3.38
CA LYS A 487 12.56 -10.19 2.23
C LYS A 487 11.08 -9.81 2.15
N VAL A 488 10.18 -10.80 2.23
CA VAL A 488 8.73 -10.52 2.23
C VAL A 488 8.33 -9.67 3.43
N TYR A 489 8.81 -9.99 4.64
CA TYR A 489 8.48 -9.22 5.83
C TYR A 489 8.95 -7.76 5.68
N ASP A 490 10.16 -7.54 5.21
CA ASP A 490 10.78 -6.21 5.19
C ASP A 490 10.28 -5.34 4.03
N GLU A 491 10.02 -5.93 2.86
CA GLU A 491 9.61 -5.18 1.66
C GLU A 491 8.08 -5.01 1.52
N LEU A 492 7.30 -6.02 1.91
CA LEU A 492 5.84 -6.06 1.68
C LEU A 492 5.04 -5.75 2.95
N ILE A 493 5.42 -6.36 4.08
CA ILE A 493 4.62 -6.30 5.30
C ILE A 493 5.01 -5.09 6.13
N GLY A 494 6.30 -4.88 6.36
CA GLY A 494 6.83 -3.92 7.32
C GLY A 494 6.79 -4.45 8.76
N ARG A 495 7.82 -4.09 9.55
CA ARG A 495 7.90 -4.48 10.96
C ARG A 495 7.49 -3.34 11.88
N LEU A 496 6.93 -3.70 13.04
CA LEU A 496 6.87 -2.76 14.15
C LEU A 496 8.27 -2.60 14.75
N PRO A 497 8.66 -1.39 15.18
CA PRO A 497 9.87 -1.22 15.96
C PRO A 497 9.76 -2.07 17.24
N ALA A 498 10.86 -2.75 17.59
CA ALA A 498 10.91 -3.50 18.83
C ALA A 498 10.74 -2.56 20.02
N SER A 499 9.95 -2.96 21.02
CA SER A 499 9.87 -2.25 22.30
C SER A 499 11.20 -2.39 23.06
N GLU A 500 11.66 -1.32 23.70
CA GLU A 500 12.86 -1.35 24.57
C GLU A 500 12.67 -2.27 25.78
N GLN A 501 11.43 -2.52 26.19
CA GLN A 501 11.07 -3.39 27.31
C GLN A 501 10.04 -4.44 26.88
N ALA A 502 10.18 -5.65 27.42
CA ALA A 502 9.20 -6.71 27.21
C ALA A 502 7.84 -6.29 27.80
N VAL A 503 6.80 -6.33 26.97
CA VAL A 503 5.44 -6.00 27.39
C VAL A 503 4.80 -7.26 28.00
N PRO A 504 4.34 -7.24 29.26
CA PRO A 504 3.66 -8.39 29.86
C PRO A 504 2.33 -8.67 29.13
N LEU A 505 1.91 -9.93 29.07
CA LEU A 505 0.69 -10.33 28.35
C LEU A 505 -0.59 -9.68 28.93
N ASN A 506 -0.63 -9.40 30.24
CA ASN A 506 -1.75 -8.75 30.93
C ASN A 506 -3.13 -9.30 30.52
N VAL A 507 -3.23 -10.63 30.46
CA VAL A 507 -4.40 -11.31 29.90
C VAL A 507 -5.64 -11.03 30.73
N LYS A 508 -6.69 -10.59 30.05
CA LYS A 508 -8.01 -10.31 30.60
C LYS A 508 -9.05 -11.18 29.91
N THR A 509 -9.95 -11.79 30.67
CA THR A 509 -11.03 -12.61 30.11
C THR A 509 -12.39 -12.32 30.73
N ARG A 510 -13.45 -12.59 29.97
CA ARG A 510 -14.83 -12.69 30.48
C ARG A 510 -15.53 -13.85 29.79
N LYS A 511 -16.35 -14.60 30.50
CA LYS A 511 -17.18 -15.66 29.91
C LYS A 511 -18.29 -15.02 29.06
N VAL A 512 -18.42 -15.45 27.81
CA VAL A 512 -19.40 -14.94 26.84
C VAL A 512 -20.32 -16.02 26.28
N LEU A 513 -19.94 -17.30 26.41
CA LEU A 513 -20.76 -18.45 25.99
C LEU A 513 -20.70 -19.55 27.06
N ASP A 514 -21.84 -20.16 27.34
CA ASP A 514 -22.00 -21.23 28.33
C ASP A 514 -22.91 -22.33 27.75
N GLU A 515 -22.42 -23.04 26.74
CA GLU A 515 -23.16 -24.04 25.97
C GLU A 515 -23.03 -25.44 26.61
N ASP A 516 -23.88 -26.39 26.25
CA ASP A 516 -23.83 -27.75 26.84
C ASP A 516 -22.51 -28.49 26.59
N GLN A 517 -21.90 -28.29 25.42
CA GLN A 517 -20.69 -29.03 25.02
C GLN A 517 -19.38 -28.24 25.20
N TYR A 518 -19.45 -26.92 25.33
CA TYR A 518 -18.27 -26.05 25.43
C TYR A 518 -18.59 -24.73 26.15
N VAL A 519 -17.55 -24.04 26.62
CA VAL A 519 -17.64 -22.67 27.14
C VAL A 519 -16.79 -21.75 26.28
N GLY A 520 -17.19 -20.47 26.19
CA GLY A 520 -16.47 -19.45 25.44
C GLY A 520 -16.06 -18.28 26.32
N TYR A 521 -14.80 -17.88 26.21
CA TYR A 521 -14.24 -16.70 26.87
C TYR A 521 -13.80 -15.69 25.84
N GLU A 522 -14.26 -14.45 25.96
CA GLU A 522 -13.63 -13.34 25.23
C GLU A 522 -12.35 -12.96 25.96
N VAL A 523 -11.28 -12.83 25.20
CA VAL A 523 -9.91 -12.64 25.68
C VAL A 523 -9.35 -11.35 25.09
N MET A 524 -8.59 -10.62 25.89
CA MET A 524 -7.74 -9.53 25.44
C MET A 524 -6.37 -9.62 26.13
N LEU A 525 -5.30 -9.40 25.38
CA LEU A 525 -3.93 -9.37 25.87
C LEU A 525 -3.13 -8.23 25.23
N ASP A 526 -2.10 -7.77 25.91
CA ASP A 526 -1.25 -6.67 25.45
C ASP A 526 -0.15 -7.20 24.50
N VAL A 527 -0.02 -6.54 23.35
CA VAL A 527 1.03 -6.83 22.34
C VAL A 527 2.17 -5.85 22.50
N GLN A 528 1.85 -4.56 22.46
CA GLN A 528 2.75 -3.44 22.73
C GLN A 528 1.91 -2.22 23.17
N PRO A 529 2.49 -1.06 23.56
CA PRO A 529 1.70 0.11 23.89
C PRO A 529 0.65 0.42 22.80
N ASP A 530 -0.61 0.58 23.22
CA ASP A 530 -1.84 0.78 22.43
C ASP A 530 -2.29 -0.37 21.53
N ILE A 531 -1.49 -1.42 21.36
CA ILE A 531 -1.85 -2.56 20.51
C ILE A 531 -2.18 -3.75 21.39
N VAL A 532 -3.40 -4.26 21.21
CA VAL A 532 -3.91 -5.46 21.87
C VAL A 532 -4.17 -6.55 20.85
N ALA A 533 -4.11 -7.80 21.29
CA ALA A 533 -4.71 -8.93 20.58
C ALA A 533 -5.93 -9.41 21.37
N GLY A 534 -6.90 -10.01 20.70
CA GLY A 534 -8.05 -10.58 21.38
C GLY A 534 -8.93 -11.39 20.46
N GLY A 535 -9.93 -12.04 21.04
CA GLY A 535 -10.80 -12.98 20.35
C GLY A 535 -11.62 -13.80 21.33
N ILE A 536 -12.14 -14.93 20.87
CA ILE A 536 -12.92 -15.86 21.70
C ILE A 536 -12.22 -17.21 21.77
N LEU A 537 -11.88 -17.66 22.98
CA LEU A 537 -11.38 -19.00 23.28
C LEU A 537 -12.55 -19.92 23.62
N LEU A 538 -12.74 -20.99 22.86
CA LEU A 538 -13.71 -22.05 23.11
C LEU A 538 -13.03 -23.27 23.71
N ILE A 539 -13.55 -23.73 24.84
CA ILE A 539 -13.02 -24.86 25.61
C ILE A 539 -14.09 -25.94 25.71
N PRO A 540 -13.83 -27.19 25.26
CA PRO A 540 -14.79 -28.28 25.36
C PRO A 540 -14.99 -28.70 26.83
N ARG A 541 -16.23 -29.03 27.21
CA ARG A 541 -16.56 -29.41 28.60
C ARG A 541 -16.09 -30.79 29.02
N ASP A 542 -15.86 -31.67 28.06
CA ASP A 542 -15.37 -33.03 28.32
C ASP A 542 -13.85 -33.08 28.57
N LEU A 543 -13.19 -31.93 28.69
CA LEU A 543 -11.77 -31.79 29.03
C LEU A 543 -11.49 -32.29 30.46
N LYS A 544 -10.60 -33.27 30.56
CA LYS A 544 -10.22 -33.90 31.84
C LYS A 544 -9.09 -33.15 32.54
N PRO A 545 -8.99 -33.22 33.88
CA PRO A 545 -7.85 -32.65 34.61
C PRO A 545 -6.51 -33.20 34.10
N GLY A 546 -5.58 -32.30 33.75
CA GLY A 546 -4.26 -32.65 33.21
C GLY A 546 -4.25 -33.03 31.72
N GLU A 547 -5.40 -33.10 31.06
CA GLU A 547 -5.49 -33.34 29.62
C GLU A 547 -5.05 -32.09 28.83
N ARG A 548 -4.23 -32.29 27.79
CA ARG A 548 -3.85 -31.26 26.83
C ARG A 548 -4.41 -31.60 25.45
N ARG A 549 -5.01 -30.61 24.79
CA ARG A 549 -5.64 -30.80 23.48
C ARG A 549 -5.05 -29.87 22.42
N PRO A 550 -5.06 -30.29 21.15
CA PRO A 550 -4.73 -29.41 20.03
C PRO A 550 -5.64 -28.18 19.97
N VAL A 551 -5.12 -27.13 19.34
CA VAL A 551 -5.84 -25.89 19.09
C VAL A 551 -6.03 -25.69 17.58
N VAL A 552 -7.22 -25.23 17.17
CA VAL A 552 -7.42 -24.64 15.84
C VAL A 552 -7.77 -23.17 15.98
N VAL A 553 -6.98 -22.33 15.33
CA VAL A 553 -7.27 -20.89 15.20
C VAL A 553 -8.22 -20.69 14.02
N CYS A 554 -9.39 -20.13 14.28
CA CYS A 554 -10.48 -19.97 13.30
C CYS A 554 -10.71 -18.49 12.97
N GLN A 555 -10.27 -18.05 11.79
CA GLN A 555 -10.27 -16.64 11.42
C GLN A 555 -11.48 -16.25 10.55
N HIS A 556 -12.23 -15.24 10.99
CA HIS A 556 -13.27 -14.57 10.21
C HIS A 556 -12.68 -13.63 9.13
N GLY A 557 -13.49 -13.29 8.14
CA GLY A 557 -13.20 -12.35 7.06
C GLY A 557 -13.56 -10.88 7.36
N LEU A 558 -13.56 -10.07 6.30
CA LEU A 558 -13.75 -8.62 6.30
C LEU A 558 -15.08 -8.21 6.95
N GLU A 559 -15.05 -7.18 7.80
CA GLU A 559 -16.20 -6.66 8.58
C GLU A 559 -16.85 -7.69 9.54
N GLY A 560 -16.24 -8.87 9.71
CA GLY A 560 -16.69 -9.89 10.63
C GLY A 560 -16.11 -9.77 12.04
N THR A 561 -16.53 -10.70 12.88
CA THR A 561 -16.15 -10.89 14.28
C THR A 561 -15.94 -12.37 14.59
N PRO A 562 -15.30 -12.72 15.72
CA PRO A 562 -15.21 -14.10 16.19
C PRO A 562 -16.57 -14.81 16.27
N MET A 563 -17.64 -14.11 16.65
CA MET A 563 -18.96 -14.73 16.82
C MET A 563 -19.56 -15.27 15.52
N ASP A 564 -19.23 -14.64 14.38
CA ASP A 564 -19.69 -15.05 13.05
C ASP A 564 -19.20 -16.47 12.67
N THR A 565 -18.10 -16.95 13.28
CA THR A 565 -17.57 -18.30 13.05
C THR A 565 -18.17 -19.34 14.01
N ILE A 566 -18.94 -18.91 15.01
CA ILE A 566 -19.42 -19.71 16.14
C ILE A 566 -20.94 -19.90 16.10
N GLN A 567 -21.71 -18.87 15.77
CA GLN A 567 -23.18 -18.92 15.82
C GLN A 567 -23.81 -19.62 14.60
N ALA A 568 -24.96 -20.25 14.83
CA ALA A 568 -25.69 -21.01 13.81
C ALA A 568 -26.89 -20.27 13.19
N GLU A 569 -27.27 -19.13 13.77
CA GLU A 569 -28.57 -18.47 13.49
C GLU A 569 -28.43 -17.11 12.80
N ASP A 570 -27.20 -16.66 12.54
CA ASP A 570 -26.94 -15.37 11.91
C ASP A 570 -26.80 -15.47 10.39
N ARG A 571 -26.72 -14.31 9.73
CA ARG A 571 -26.44 -14.22 8.29
C ARG A 571 -25.07 -14.82 7.94
N ALA A 572 -24.12 -14.75 8.88
CA ALA A 572 -22.75 -15.20 8.67
C ALA A 572 -22.64 -16.74 8.61
N PHE A 573 -23.58 -17.47 9.19
CA PHE A 573 -23.71 -18.93 9.11
C PHE A 573 -23.75 -19.41 7.65
N ALA A 574 -24.32 -18.62 6.74
CA ALA A 574 -24.33 -18.95 5.32
C ALA A 574 -22.91 -19.14 4.74
N ALA A 575 -21.93 -18.37 5.24
CA ALA A 575 -20.53 -18.43 4.84
C ALA A 575 -19.67 -19.30 5.78
N TYR A 576 -19.84 -19.20 7.09
CA TYR A 576 -18.94 -19.88 8.03
C TYR A 576 -19.42 -21.25 8.48
N LYS A 577 -20.71 -21.57 8.34
CA LYS A 577 -21.29 -22.85 8.79
C LYS A 577 -20.85 -23.20 10.21
N ASN A 578 -20.83 -22.20 11.10
CA ASN A 578 -20.37 -22.29 12.49
C ASN A 578 -19.14 -23.18 12.74
N PHE A 579 -18.16 -23.14 11.82
CA PHE A 579 -17.07 -24.11 11.81
C PHE A 579 -16.24 -24.13 13.12
N SER A 580 -16.14 -23.01 13.84
CA SER A 580 -15.51 -22.96 15.15
C SER A 580 -16.28 -23.78 16.19
N ALA A 581 -17.60 -23.62 16.23
CA ALA A 581 -18.46 -24.41 17.12
C ALA A 581 -18.42 -25.91 16.74
N GLN A 582 -18.36 -26.22 15.46
CA GLN A 582 -18.24 -27.60 14.98
C GLN A 582 -16.93 -28.28 15.43
N LEU A 583 -15.81 -27.56 15.39
CA LEU A 583 -14.50 -28.09 15.79
C LEU A 583 -14.40 -28.27 17.30
N VAL A 584 -14.88 -27.32 18.12
CA VAL A 584 -14.86 -27.47 19.58
C VAL A 584 -15.78 -28.61 20.05
N LYS A 585 -16.95 -28.80 19.41
CA LYS A 585 -17.85 -29.93 19.69
C LYS A 585 -17.23 -31.29 19.38
N ARG A 586 -16.19 -31.33 18.55
CA ARG A 586 -15.40 -32.54 18.23
C ARG A 586 -14.16 -32.70 19.13
N GLY A 587 -14.11 -31.92 20.22
CA GLY A 587 -13.14 -32.05 21.30
C GLY A 587 -11.89 -31.19 21.14
N LEU A 588 -11.72 -30.44 20.06
CA LEU A 588 -10.59 -29.52 19.91
C LEU A 588 -10.77 -28.26 20.77
N ILE A 589 -9.67 -27.60 21.14
CA ILE A 589 -9.74 -26.21 21.62
C ILE A 589 -9.78 -25.30 20.39
N VAL A 590 -10.60 -24.26 20.42
CA VAL A 590 -10.69 -23.31 19.31
C VAL A 590 -10.41 -21.91 19.81
N TYR A 591 -9.59 -21.16 19.08
CA TYR A 591 -9.43 -19.73 19.30
C TYR A 591 -9.87 -18.97 18.05
N ALA A 592 -10.90 -18.14 18.19
CA ALA A 592 -11.41 -17.28 17.12
C ALA A 592 -10.90 -15.83 17.35
N PRO A 593 -9.77 -15.42 16.74
CA PRO A 593 -9.23 -14.07 16.86
C PRO A 593 -10.12 -13.01 16.24
N GLN A 594 -10.14 -11.82 16.85
CA GLN A 594 -10.54 -10.58 16.18
C GLN A 594 -9.32 -9.98 15.47
N ASN A 595 -9.48 -9.61 14.21
CA ASN A 595 -8.50 -8.80 13.46
C ASN A 595 -9.05 -7.39 13.19
N PRO A 596 -8.20 -6.38 12.91
CA PRO A 596 -8.61 -4.98 12.74
C PRO A 596 -9.23 -4.71 11.36
N TYR A 597 -10.31 -5.42 11.02
CA TYR A 597 -10.98 -5.37 9.71
C TYR A 597 -12.44 -4.90 9.77
N LYS A 598 -12.83 -4.22 10.85
CA LYS A 598 -14.22 -3.83 11.09
C LYS A 598 -14.36 -2.33 11.32
N GLY A 599 -15.44 -1.76 10.79
CA GLY A 599 -15.75 -0.33 10.93
C GLY A 599 -15.46 0.52 9.69
N ARG A 600 -15.43 -0.10 8.49
CA ARG A 600 -15.22 0.57 7.21
C ARG A 600 -14.00 1.50 7.25
N ASP A 601 -14.16 2.78 6.93
CA ASP A 601 -13.03 3.71 6.85
C ASP A 601 -12.28 3.87 8.18
N ARG A 602 -12.90 3.58 9.33
CA ARG A 602 -12.21 3.57 10.63
C ARG A 602 -11.02 2.62 10.62
N PHE A 603 -11.16 1.42 10.05
CA PHE A 603 -10.03 0.49 9.94
C PHE A 603 -9.24 0.67 8.64
N ARG A 604 -9.89 0.99 7.51
CA ARG A 604 -9.18 1.14 6.23
C ARG A 604 -8.15 2.27 6.25
N THR A 605 -8.41 3.34 7.01
CA THR A 605 -7.44 4.43 7.17
C THR A 605 -6.21 4.03 7.99
N LEU A 606 -6.22 2.92 8.72
CA LEU A 606 -5.02 2.40 9.38
C LEU A 606 -3.93 2.11 8.34
N GLN A 607 -4.26 1.39 7.26
CA GLN A 607 -3.34 1.13 6.15
C GLN A 607 -2.74 2.43 5.60
N ARG A 608 -3.56 3.49 5.47
CA ARG A 608 -3.12 4.79 4.94
C ARG A 608 -2.15 5.53 5.88
N LYS A 609 -2.33 5.39 7.19
CA LYS A 609 -1.41 5.92 8.22
C LYS A 609 -0.13 5.08 8.29
N SER A 610 -0.22 3.79 8.03
CA SER A 610 0.89 2.83 8.13
C SER A 610 1.83 2.84 6.93
N ASN A 611 1.30 2.97 5.70
CA ASN A 611 2.07 2.93 4.46
C ASN A 611 3.26 3.91 4.43
N PRO A 612 3.12 5.21 4.79
CA PRO A 612 4.25 6.14 4.83
C PRO A 612 5.33 5.75 5.84
N MET A 613 5.00 4.89 6.80
CA MET A 613 5.92 4.36 7.81
C MET A 613 6.43 2.95 7.45
N GLN A 614 6.29 2.52 6.19
CA GLN A 614 6.66 1.19 5.71
C GLN A 614 5.99 0.07 6.50
N ARG A 615 4.66 0.17 6.67
CA ARG A 615 3.87 -0.80 7.41
C ARG A 615 2.55 -1.06 6.71
N SER A 616 2.07 -2.28 6.83
CA SER A 616 0.74 -2.73 6.40
C SER A 616 -0.11 -3.09 7.61
N LEU A 617 -1.39 -3.42 7.40
CA LEU A 617 -2.23 -4.02 8.43
C LEU A 617 -1.58 -5.26 9.08
N TYR A 618 -0.84 -6.05 8.29
CA TYR A 618 -0.19 -7.27 8.77
C TYR A 618 1.04 -7.00 9.65
N SER A 619 1.59 -5.79 9.63
CA SER A 619 2.59 -5.36 10.64
C SER A 619 2.04 -5.44 12.05
N TYR A 620 0.73 -5.23 12.23
CA TYR A 620 0.06 -5.33 13.53
C TYR A 620 -0.41 -6.75 13.84
N ILE A 621 -0.93 -7.44 12.82
CA ILE A 621 -1.58 -8.74 12.98
C ILE A 621 -0.59 -9.86 13.27
N ILE A 622 0.60 -9.85 12.64
CA ILE A 622 1.59 -10.90 12.93
C ILE A 622 1.99 -10.88 14.42
N PRO A 623 2.40 -9.74 15.02
CA PRO A 623 2.64 -9.66 16.46
C PRO A 623 1.44 -10.01 17.33
N GLN A 624 0.21 -9.67 16.92
CA GLN A 624 -1.01 -10.08 17.63
C GLN A 624 -1.10 -11.61 17.72
N HIS A 625 -0.81 -12.32 16.63
CA HIS A 625 -0.79 -13.78 16.60
C HIS A 625 0.38 -14.37 17.38
N GLU A 626 1.59 -13.81 17.27
CA GLU A 626 2.75 -14.26 18.05
C GLU A 626 2.45 -14.23 19.56
N ARG A 627 1.89 -13.13 20.05
CA ARG A 627 1.53 -12.93 21.47
C ARG A 627 0.35 -13.79 21.90
N THR A 628 -0.61 -13.99 21.01
CA THR A 628 -1.71 -14.93 21.23
C THR A 628 -1.21 -16.35 21.41
N LEU A 629 -0.32 -16.81 20.52
CA LEU A 629 0.19 -18.17 20.60
C LEU A 629 1.14 -18.37 21.78
N GLU A 630 1.93 -17.36 22.16
CA GLU A 630 2.69 -17.36 23.42
C GLU A 630 1.77 -17.62 24.62
N TRP A 631 0.64 -16.91 24.71
CA TRP A 631 -0.32 -17.11 25.79
C TRP A 631 -0.99 -18.50 25.72
N LEU A 632 -1.49 -18.90 24.55
CA LEU A 632 -2.17 -20.18 24.37
C LEU A 632 -1.26 -21.35 24.76
N SER A 633 0.02 -21.33 24.35
CA SER A 633 1.00 -22.36 24.72
C SER A 633 1.27 -22.43 26.23
N GLY A 634 1.04 -21.33 26.96
CA GLY A 634 1.14 -21.29 28.42
C GLY A 634 -0.06 -21.89 29.17
N LEU A 635 -1.19 -22.15 28.49
CA LEU A 635 -2.38 -22.71 29.13
C LEU A 635 -2.17 -24.20 29.47
N PRO A 636 -2.51 -24.65 30.69
CA PRO A 636 -2.17 -26.00 31.15
C PRO A 636 -2.86 -27.13 30.37
N PHE A 637 -3.92 -26.79 29.63
CA PHE A 637 -4.76 -27.69 28.84
C PHE A 637 -4.55 -27.57 27.32
N VAL A 638 -3.61 -26.73 26.87
CA VAL A 638 -3.25 -26.61 25.46
C VAL A 638 -2.03 -27.49 25.16
N ASP A 639 -2.08 -28.16 24.02
CA ASP A 639 -0.90 -28.78 23.42
C ASP A 639 -0.21 -27.79 22.48
N GLU A 640 0.85 -27.15 22.96
CA GLU A 640 1.62 -26.13 22.23
C GLU A 640 2.24 -26.61 20.92
N GLN A 641 2.43 -27.93 20.76
CA GLN A 641 3.03 -28.51 19.55
C GLN A 641 1.98 -28.82 18.48
N ARG A 642 0.69 -28.51 18.73
CA ARG A 642 -0.43 -28.88 17.85
C ARG A 642 -1.44 -27.74 17.70
N ILE A 643 -0.96 -26.62 17.15
CA ILE A 643 -1.77 -25.42 16.87
C ILE A 643 -1.90 -25.20 15.36
N GLY A 644 -3.10 -25.37 14.82
CA GLY A 644 -3.40 -25.16 13.39
C GLY A 644 -4.09 -23.83 13.10
N PHE A 645 -4.10 -23.40 11.84
CA PHE A 645 -4.81 -22.21 11.37
C PHE A 645 -5.82 -22.55 10.27
N TYR A 646 -7.04 -21.99 10.35
CA TYR A 646 -8.07 -22.10 9.33
C TYR A 646 -8.86 -20.78 9.21
N GLY A 647 -8.91 -20.20 8.02
CA GLY A 647 -9.67 -18.95 7.80
C GLY A 647 -10.34 -18.88 6.43
N LEU A 648 -11.47 -18.16 6.37
CA LEU A 648 -12.25 -17.89 5.16
C LEU A 648 -12.11 -16.42 4.73
N SER A 649 -12.06 -16.15 3.43
CA SER A 649 -12.08 -14.78 2.87
C SER A 649 -10.86 -13.98 3.31
N TYR A 650 -11.04 -12.79 3.92
CA TYR A 650 -9.95 -12.08 4.58
C TYR A 650 -9.23 -12.92 5.65
N GLY A 651 -9.90 -13.91 6.25
CA GLY A 651 -9.26 -14.91 7.10
C GLY A 651 -8.39 -15.91 6.32
N GLY A 652 -8.75 -16.21 5.07
CA GLY A 652 -7.89 -16.90 4.12
C GLY A 652 -6.69 -16.03 3.70
N LYS A 653 -6.89 -14.71 3.54
CA LYS A 653 -5.80 -13.74 3.34
C LYS A 653 -4.82 -13.79 4.51
N THR A 654 -5.32 -13.91 5.75
CA THR A 654 -4.52 -14.12 6.96
C THR A 654 -3.82 -15.49 6.98
N ALA A 655 -4.46 -16.55 6.50
CA ALA A 655 -3.89 -17.91 6.42
C ALA A 655 -2.60 -17.99 5.60
N VAL A 656 -2.41 -17.08 4.63
CA VAL A 656 -1.18 -16.96 3.82
C VAL A 656 -0.28 -15.79 4.22
N ARG A 657 -0.63 -14.99 5.23
CA ARG A 657 0.17 -13.84 5.67
C ARG A 657 0.63 -13.89 7.12
N VAL A 658 0.06 -14.78 7.93
CA VAL A 658 0.44 -14.94 9.34
C VAL A 658 1.19 -16.26 9.57
N PRO A 659 0.62 -17.45 9.28
CA PRO A 659 1.34 -18.72 9.49
C PRO A 659 2.72 -18.84 8.82
N PRO A 660 2.98 -18.22 7.65
CA PRO A 660 4.33 -18.17 7.07
C PRO A 660 5.40 -17.54 7.98
N PHE A 661 5.02 -16.60 8.85
CA PHE A 661 5.91 -15.84 9.74
C PHE A 661 5.85 -16.35 11.17
N VAL A 662 4.67 -16.80 11.62
CA VAL A 662 4.45 -17.37 12.95
C VAL A 662 4.66 -18.89 12.88
N LYS A 663 5.91 -19.33 13.08
CA LYS A 663 6.34 -20.73 12.90
C LYS A 663 5.68 -21.74 13.85
N GLN A 664 5.03 -21.28 14.92
CA GLN A 664 4.27 -22.12 15.86
C GLN A 664 3.02 -22.75 15.25
N TYR A 665 2.46 -22.17 14.18
CA TYR A 665 1.37 -22.82 13.44
C TYR A 665 1.90 -24.06 12.72
N VAL A 666 1.31 -25.22 12.99
CA VAL A 666 1.77 -26.51 12.42
C VAL A 666 1.18 -26.80 11.04
N PHE A 667 0.05 -26.19 10.68
CA PHE A 667 -0.49 -26.15 9.32
C PHE A 667 -1.29 -24.86 9.10
N SER A 668 -1.63 -24.58 7.84
CA SER A 668 -2.54 -23.48 7.49
C SER A 668 -3.54 -23.90 6.39
N ILE A 669 -4.80 -23.51 6.56
CA ILE A 669 -5.88 -23.69 5.59
C ILE A 669 -6.38 -22.33 5.12
N CYS A 670 -6.23 -22.05 3.83
CA CYS A 670 -6.75 -20.86 3.17
C CYS A 670 -8.05 -21.19 2.43
N SER A 671 -9.19 -20.73 2.95
CA SER A 671 -10.50 -20.95 2.34
C SER A 671 -11.04 -19.69 1.67
N GLY A 672 -11.61 -19.85 0.48
CA GLY A 672 -12.32 -18.78 -0.23
C GLY A 672 -11.52 -17.51 -0.50
N ASP A 673 -10.19 -17.62 -0.58
CA ASP A 673 -9.30 -16.46 -0.85
C ASP A 673 -8.14 -16.80 -1.79
N PHE A 674 -7.61 -18.03 -1.76
CA PHE A 674 -6.40 -18.39 -2.49
C PHE A 674 -6.55 -18.25 -4.01
N ASN A 675 -5.79 -17.38 -4.67
CA ASN A 675 -5.78 -17.22 -6.14
C ASN A 675 -4.54 -16.45 -6.63
N GLU A 676 -4.44 -16.17 -7.94
CA GLU A 676 -3.47 -15.20 -8.50
C GLU A 676 -3.78 -13.77 -7.96
N TRP A 677 -3.28 -13.50 -6.76
CA TRP A 677 -3.65 -12.31 -5.98
C TRP A 677 -3.09 -11.02 -6.58
N VAL A 678 -1.88 -11.07 -7.13
CA VAL A 678 -1.26 -9.93 -7.80
C VAL A 678 -2.11 -9.46 -8.98
N ARG A 679 -2.57 -10.38 -9.84
CA ARG A 679 -3.50 -10.09 -10.93
C ARG A 679 -4.83 -9.59 -10.38
N LYS A 680 -5.35 -10.21 -9.33
CA LYS A 680 -6.58 -9.77 -8.68
C LYS A 680 -6.51 -8.31 -8.19
N ASN A 681 -5.35 -7.76 -7.88
CA ASN A 681 -5.25 -6.37 -7.42
C ASN A 681 -4.76 -5.39 -8.49
N ALA A 682 -4.16 -5.85 -9.59
CA ALA A 682 -3.57 -4.94 -10.59
C ALA A 682 -4.23 -5.02 -11.98
N ASP A 683 -5.09 -6.00 -12.25
CA ASP A 683 -5.70 -6.17 -13.56
C ASP A 683 -6.81 -5.15 -13.82
N SER A 684 -6.73 -4.45 -14.95
CA SER A 684 -7.64 -3.36 -15.33
C SER A 684 -8.82 -3.81 -16.22
N ALA A 685 -8.97 -5.10 -16.49
CA ALA A 685 -9.92 -5.63 -17.47
C ALA A 685 -10.75 -6.83 -16.97
N HIS A 686 -10.39 -7.43 -15.84
CA HIS A 686 -11.11 -8.58 -15.28
C HIS A 686 -12.07 -8.18 -14.15
N ARG A 687 -13.32 -8.66 -14.22
CA ARG A 687 -14.38 -8.37 -13.23
C ARG A 687 -14.06 -8.77 -11.78
N TYR A 688 -13.15 -9.72 -11.60
CA TYR A 688 -12.71 -10.20 -10.28
C TYR A 688 -11.69 -9.27 -9.61
N SER A 689 -11.19 -8.27 -10.34
CA SER A 689 -10.15 -7.37 -9.85
C SER A 689 -10.65 -6.37 -8.80
N TYR A 690 -9.87 -6.16 -7.75
CA TYR A 690 -10.13 -5.17 -6.70
C TYR A 690 -9.91 -3.72 -7.16
N VAL A 691 -9.26 -3.49 -8.31
CA VAL A 691 -9.06 -2.14 -8.88
C VAL A 691 -10.40 -1.39 -8.95
N PHE A 692 -11.49 -2.10 -9.25
CA PHE A 692 -12.80 -1.49 -9.42
C PHE A 692 -13.66 -1.39 -8.14
N HIS A 693 -13.21 -1.93 -7.01
CA HIS A 693 -14.01 -2.09 -5.78
C HIS A 693 -13.59 -1.11 -4.66
N GLY A 694 -14.35 -1.04 -3.56
CA GLY A 694 -14.21 0.03 -2.55
C GLY A 694 -13.11 -0.21 -1.51
N GLU A 695 -12.52 -1.41 -1.49
CA GLU A 695 -11.53 -1.87 -0.51
C GLU A 695 -10.13 -1.29 -0.82
N TYR A 696 -9.97 0.02 -0.64
CA TYR A 696 -8.71 0.72 -0.95
C TYR A 696 -7.53 0.34 -0.03
N GLU A 697 -7.79 -0.37 1.06
CA GLU A 697 -6.79 -0.91 1.98
C GLU A 697 -6.11 -2.20 1.48
N ILE A 698 -6.69 -2.84 0.47
CA ILE A 698 -6.29 -4.20 0.06
C ILE A 698 -4.94 -4.23 -0.65
N PHE A 699 -4.54 -3.10 -1.25
CA PHE A 699 -3.37 -2.98 -2.11
C PHE A 699 -2.07 -2.98 -1.28
N GLU A 700 -1.11 -3.80 -1.70
CA GLU A 700 0.16 -4.04 -0.99
C GLU A 700 1.35 -3.62 -1.87
N TRP A 701 2.29 -2.86 -1.30
CA TRP A 701 3.38 -2.27 -2.09
C TRP A 701 4.26 -3.32 -2.73
N ASN A 702 4.45 -3.23 -4.04
CA ASN A 702 5.42 -4.03 -4.80
C ASN A 702 5.23 -5.56 -4.72
N MET A 703 4.04 -6.04 -4.32
CA MET A 703 3.74 -7.47 -4.22
C MET A 703 4.06 -8.22 -5.52
N GLY A 704 3.79 -7.59 -6.67
CA GLY A 704 4.07 -8.16 -7.99
C GLY A 704 5.52 -8.57 -8.22
N HIS A 705 6.49 -7.91 -7.58
CA HIS A 705 7.91 -8.27 -7.71
C HIS A 705 8.45 -9.07 -6.53
N VAL A 706 7.72 -9.11 -5.41
CA VAL A 706 8.19 -9.71 -4.15
C VAL A 706 7.65 -11.12 -3.94
N ALA A 707 6.33 -11.29 -3.93
CA ALA A 707 5.68 -12.57 -3.64
C ALA A 707 4.21 -12.54 -4.10
N ASN A 708 3.71 -13.65 -4.63
CA ASN A 708 2.27 -13.94 -4.73
C ASN A 708 1.89 -15.04 -3.72
N TYR A 709 0.66 -15.53 -3.79
CA TYR A 709 0.13 -16.53 -2.86
C TYR A 709 0.90 -17.84 -2.91
N ALA A 710 1.39 -18.27 -4.08
CA ALA A 710 2.25 -19.44 -4.15
C ALA A 710 3.53 -19.25 -3.33
N GLU A 711 4.21 -18.11 -3.49
CA GLU A 711 5.43 -17.77 -2.76
C GLU A 711 5.19 -17.66 -1.25
N LEU A 712 4.09 -17.03 -0.84
CA LEU A 712 3.69 -16.98 0.57
C LEU A 712 3.40 -18.37 1.15
N SER A 713 2.79 -19.27 0.37
CA SER A 713 2.56 -20.66 0.77
C SER A 713 3.84 -21.51 0.76
N TYR A 714 4.84 -21.22 -0.07
CA TYR A 714 6.15 -21.90 0.01
C TYR A 714 6.80 -21.71 1.39
N LEU A 715 6.62 -20.53 2.00
CA LEU A 715 7.11 -20.23 3.34
C LEU A 715 6.43 -21.05 4.46
N MET A 716 5.38 -21.82 4.15
CA MET A 716 4.85 -22.85 5.05
C MET A 716 5.71 -24.11 5.04
N ALA A 717 6.31 -24.49 3.92
CA ALA A 717 7.05 -25.74 3.80
C ALA A 717 8.18 -25.85 4.84
N PRO A 718 8.37 -27.02 5.48
CA PRO A 718 7.73 -28.31 5.19
C PRO A 718 6.38 -28.55 5.92
N ARG A 719 5.80 -27.53 6.54
CA ARG A 719 4.52 -27.62 7.24
C ARG A 719 3.36 -27.81 6.25
N PRO A 720 2.33 -28.59 6.60
CA PRO A 720 1.17 -28.77 5.73
C PRO A 720 0.43 -27.47 5.38
N PHE A 721 -0.06 -27.41 4.14
CA PHE A 721 -0.85 -26.29 3.63
C PHE A 721 -2.03 -26.79 2.82
N MET A 722 -3.20 -26.19 2.99
CA MET A 722 -4.41 -26.57 2.26
C MET A 722 -5.14 -25.35 1.70
N VAL A 723 -5.77 -25.54 0.54
CA VAL A 723 -6.72 -24.60 -0.05
C VAL A 723 -8.12 -25.22 -0.07
N GLU A 724 -9.14 -24.44 0.27
CA GLU A 724 -10.56 -24.83 0.14
C GLU A 724 -11.27 -23.84 -0.81
N ARG A 725 -11.92 -24.38 -1.84
CA ARG A 725 -12.44 -23.61 -2.97
C ARG A 725 -13.84 -24.07 -3.39
N GLY A 726 -14.81 -23.17 -3.29
CA GLY A 726 -16.14 -23.34 -3.88
C GLY A 726 -16.16 -22.91 -5.36
N HIS A 727 -16.72 -23.73 -6.25
CA HIS A 727 -16.80 -23.41 -7.69
C HIS A 727 -17.55 -22.11 -8.00
N ASN A 728 -18.51 -21.73 -7.15
CA ASN A 728 -19.32 -20.50 -7.30
C ASN A 728 -18.84 -19.37 -6.37
N ASP A 729 -17.63 -19.46 -5.83
CA ASP A 729 -17.05 -18.39 -5.04
C ASP A 729 -16.70 -17.19 -5.94
N GLY A 730 -17.38 -16.06 -5.70
CA GLY A 730 -17.21 -14.82 -6.45
C GLY A 730 -15.87 -14.11 -6.24
N VAL A 731 -15.02 -14.59 -5.33
CA VAL A 731 -13.69 -14.02 -5.03
C VAL A 731 -12.73 -14.12 -6.22
N ALA A 732 -12.74 -15.22 -6.97
CA ALA A 732 -11.85 -15.47 -8.10
C ALA A 732 -12.45 -16.58 -8.97
N PRO A 733 -12.02 -16.79 -10.22
CA PRO A 733 -12.40 -17.97 -11.00
C PRO A 733 -11.50 -19.17 -10.66
N ASP A 734 -11.97 -20.39 -10.91
CA ASP A 734 -11.24 -21.63 -10.58
C ASP A 734 -9.89 -21.69 -11.29
N GLU A 735 -9.79 -21.16 -12.50
CA GLU A 735 -8.57 -21.15 -13.30
C GLU A 735 -7.44 -20.39 -12.61
N TRP A 736 -7.75 -19.27 -11.94
CA TRP A 736 -6.74 -18.50 -11.19
C TRP A 736 -6.31 -19.23 -9.93
N VAL A 737 -7.25 -19.88 -9.24
CA VAL A 737 -6.99 -20.69 -8.05
C VAL A 737 -6.12 -21.89 -8.40
N ALA A 738 -6.51 -22.65 -9.42
CA ALA A 738 -5.83 -23.84 -9.88
C ALA A 738 -4.43 -23.54 -10.41
N ALA A 739 -4.29 -22.48 -11.22
CA ALA A 739 -2.99 -22.08 -11.77
C ALA A 739 -1.99 -21.68 -10.68
N GLU A 740 -2.46 -20.92 -9.68
CA GLU A 740 -1.60 -20.53 -8.56
C GLU A 740 -1.28 -21.73 -7.65
N TYR A 741 -2.27 -22.59 -7.35
CA TYR A 741 -2.08 -23.76 -6.50
C TYR A 741 -1.15 -24.80 -7.15
N ALA A 742 -1.18 -24.93 -8.48
CA ALA A 742 -0.27 -25.82 -9.20
C ALA A 742 1.22 -25.51 -8.93
N LYS A 743 1.55 -24.23 -8.68
CA LYS A 743 2.90 -23.82 -8.28
C LYS A 743 3.27 -24.36 -6.89
N VAL A 744 2.37 -24.22 -5.91
CA VAL A 744 2.49 -24.80 -4.54
C VAL A 744 2.67 -26.31 -4.60
N ARG A 745 1.78 -26.99 -5.34
CA ARG A 745 1.85 -28.44 -5.48
C ARG A 745 3.18 -28.89 -6.08
N ARG A 746 3.64 -28.25 -7.15
CA ARG A 746 4.93 -28.54 -7.78
C ARG A 746 6.09 -28.39 -6.80
N PHE A 747 6.13 -27.27 -6.05
CA PHE A 747 7.17 -26.99 -5.08
C PHE A 747 7.25 -28.06 -3.99
N TYR A 748 6.13 -28.42 -3.36
CA TYR A 748 6.07 -29.48 -2.35
C TYR A 748 6.44 -30.87 -2.93
N THR A 749 5.94 -31.20 -4.13
CA THR A 749 6.27 -32.49 -4.79
C THR A 749 7.76 -32.61 -5.12
N GLN A 750 8.40 -31.54 -5.60
CA GLN A 750 9.83 -31.55 -5.94
C GLN A 750 10.72 -31.81 -4.72
N MET A 751 10.29 -31.40 -3.52
CA MET A 751 10.99 -31.69 -2.26
C MET A 751 10.63 -33.05 -1.63
N GLY A 752 9.77 -33.85 -2.27
CA GLY A 752 9.33 -35.15 -1.76
C GLY A 752 8.27 -35.10 -0.66
N ILE A 753 7.60 -33.95 -0.48
CA ILE A 753 6.55 -33.74 0.55
C ILE A 753 5.19 -33.41 -0.09
N GLY A 754 4.93 -33.94 -1.28
CA GLY A 754 3.70 -33.66 -2.03
C GLY A 754 2.43 -34.04 -1.28
N ASP A 755 2.49 -35.03 -0.40
CA ASP A 755 1.39 -35.47 0.48
C ASP A 755 1.03 -34.46 1.58
N ARG A 756 1.84 -33.42 1.79
CA ARG A 756 1.60 -32.34 2.78
C ARG A 756 0.88 -31.12 2.20
N THR A 757 0.46 -31.16 0.94
CA THR A 757 -0.36 -30.08 0.36
C THR A 757 -1.53 -30.63 -0.42
N GLU A 758 -2.73 -30.13 -0.15
CA GLU A 758 -3.94 -30.51 -0.88
C GLU A 758 -4.87 -29.31 -1.14
N ILE A 759 -5.76 -29.48 -2.13
CA ILE A 759 -6.81 -28.53 -2.45
C ILE A 759 -8.14 -29.27 -2.52
N GLU A 760 -9.15 -28.74 -1.85
CA GLU A 760 -10.53 -29.22 -1.93
C GLU A 760 -11.33 -28.29 -2.84
N TYR A 761 -11.89 -28.86 -3.91
CA TYR A 761 -12.91 -28.20 -4.72
C TYR A 761 -14.27 -28.78 -4.37
N PHE A 762 -15.26 -27.91 -4.19
CA PHE A 762 -16.64 -28.34 -3.92
C PHE A 762 -17.66 -27.48 -4.67
N ASN A 763 -18.83 -28.07 -4.93
CA ASN A 763 -19.93 -27.35 -5.56
C ASN A 763 -20.64 -26.46 -4.54
N GLY A 764 -20.14 -25.23 -4.36
CA GLY A 764 -20.73 -24.27 -3.43
C GLY A 764 -20.25 -22.84 -3.68
N PRO A 765 -20.85 -21.88 -2.96
CA PRO A 765 -20.52 -20.45 -3.06
C PRO A 765 -19.28 -20.13 -2.22
N HIS A 766 -19.10 -18.85 -1.88
CA HIS A 766 -18.15 -18.38 -0.88
C HIS A 766 -18.56 -18.84 0.54
N THR A 767 -18.11 -20.03 0.95
CA THR A 767 -18.44 -20.65 2.23
C THR A 767 -17.38 -21.66 2.67
N ILE A 768 -17.32 -21.95 3.96
CA ILE A 768 -16.69 -23.15 4.52
C ILE A 768 -17.46 -24.38 4.05
N ASN A 769 -16.78 -25.40 3.53
CA ASN A 769 -17.37 -26.73 3.27
C ASN A 769 -17.23 -27.63 4.49
N GLY A 770 -16.06 -27.62 5.14
CA GLY A 770 -15.85 -28.31 6.42
C GLY A 770 -15.82 -29.84 6.32
N GLN A 771 -15.53 -30.40 5.13
CA GLN A 771 -15.37 -31.84 4.92
C GLN A 771 -13.88 -32.20 4.79
N GLY A 772 -13.28 -31.94 3.62
CA GLY A 772 -11.85 -32.19 3.41
C GLY A 772 -10.98 -31.38 4.36
N THR A 773 -11.36 -30.14 4.66
CA THR A 773 -10.67 -29.31 5.65
C THR A 773 -10.68 -29.90 7.06
N PHE A 774 -11.78 -30.51 7.50
CA PHE A 774 -11.85 -31.16 8.82
C PHE A 774 -11.01 -32.45 8.84
N ASP A 775 -11.05 -33.23 7.77
CA ASP A 775 -10.20 -34.42 7.63
C ASP A 775 -8.70 -34.05 7.66
N PHE A 776 -8.31 -32.97 6.98
CA PHE A 776 -6.95 -32.42 7.02
C PHE A 776 -6.54 -32.00 8.44
N ILE A 777 -7.43 -31.28 9.15
CA ILE A 777 -7.20 -30.87 10.55
C ILE A 777 -6.96 -32.11 11.43
N PHE A 778 -7.85 -33.09 11.39
CA PHE A 778 -7.74 -34.28 12.26
C PHE A 778 -6.49 -35.10 11.95
N ARG A 779 -6.13 -35.23 10.66
CA ARG A 779 -4.92 -35.92 10.21
C ARG A 779 -3.64 -35.23 10.72
N HIS A 780 -3.55 -33.91 10.57
CA HIS A 780 -2.33 -33.18 10.90
C HIS A 780 -2.21 -32.77 12.39
N LEU A 781 -3.28 -32.87 13.17
CA LEU A 781 -3.24 -32.76 14.63
C LEU A 781 -3.18 -34.13 15.34
N ASP A 782 -3.19 -35.24 14.59
CA ASP A 782 -3.36 -36.60 15.14
C ASP A 782 -4.51 -36.65 16.16
N TRP A 783 -5.68 -36.15 15.73
CA TRP A 783 -6.87 -36.03 16.58
C TRP A 783 -7.97 -36.97 16.12
N LYS A 784 -8.51 -37.75 17.06
CA LYS A 784 -9.67 -38.61 16.81
C LYS A 784 -10.90 -37.94 17.42
N PRO A 785 -11.83 -37.40 16.61
CA PRO A 785 -12.96 -36.66 17.12
C PRO A 785 -13.84 -37.58 17.97
N THR A 786 -14.31 -37.07 19.11
CA THR A 786 -15.37 -37.70 19.88
C THR A 786 -16.68 -37.55 19.10
N LEU A 787 -17.10 -38.60 18.41
CA LEU A 787 -18.42 -38.66 17.80
C LEU A 787 -19.45 -38.70 18.94
N SER A 788 -20.11 -37.59 19.24
CA SER A 788 -21.33 -37.63 20.04
C SER A 788 -22.38 -38.42 19.26
N LYS A 789 -22.96 -39.45 19.88
CA LYS A 789 -24.17 -40.11 19.38
C LYS A 789 -25.33 -39.14 19.27
#